data_AF-A0A816M4C5-F1
#
_entry.id   AF-A0A816M4C5-F1
#
_cell.length_a   1.000
_cell.length_b   1.000
_cell.length_c   1.000
_cell.angle_alpha   90.00
_cell.angle_beta   90.00
_cell.angle_gamma   90.00
#
_symmetry.space_group_name_H-M   'P 1'
#
loop_
_entity.id
_entity.type
_entity.pdbx_description
1 polymer ?
#
loop_
_entity_poly.entity_id
_entity_poly.type
_entity_poly.pdbx_seq_one_letter_code
_entity_poly.pdbx_strand_id
1 'polypeptide(L)'
;MGKCDIICLLGNTGCGKSSVCEFINSKSDNNDNTIIAINRSSEELKIDLSAINKLIFEYTFDEENFNTIKLLDQTAKEQQIYWIVLDCAVDTILKRIQTKSARGLFETRKALCYYQQRFRHLSAHFGLPFIDTTQLTLEQVCDEVSDVVKKYSEYYQQYRRMGTQTLNYAFIQQCDVENKLYGIVNTYDFDLITHLPEYANEFDDIDKRKLFIKWYVNNNPLEIDHRRNIVKTGDYELPAVGTLLRLVTEGESKKVYKDISGNPYTMNLAFIVLKSTIYSHSMQVTGEISNLSSVRACGSQLFLEMMWRNGLNHSYRSINCNGIIVSNFIDEIPPVEIIVKRYCEGTDKNSFYDILENEEIVLSNQNGEYLCGPYIRFDWRNPNHISPTTRKCLNRNPYYYIYEEAVGKEVFFKKILTNKQYALPVGDKNITEDLLTHVMNIKRVKLSVLKMFMVIQSYFSRVNLVIKDVCFMLDNKGEQFWSEVNQDCMRITAMDNSQNKFDKDIWRAGGLTSREQIMKKWNDFNIIFTDYFMKNKFHETELLNYNTYYYTQEINQLLENNTLKIPLSSRELWLDVRGKNQRRVLVTMDMYNGQPALVKSSQVCEIHSDGNYWQAIESIGIFPDILIVDLNGAFGETDTKNREIIKKLALKYPVHTGGGLRSLSDVEDVLKSNVRRCTVASADDELIAKIPKDRLIVELSINENNEVLIHGRKTNTHVNIITKVNQLIELGVTVISITFVNAEGHLSGIPRKQIQDLVVQIPKNIEKIYIAGGISTMDDLEYLWSFDRIIPQLGSAIWKSKLTIGSIFNGMINFDGNGIVSSIIQDLNGLVKGLCYMNRESIEQTCKTRKLYRYSRKLRKVIMKGATSGDVQHIVRISLDCDMDAMLIIVDSQKSFCHAGKYSCFSLPTSIKANLATLAEHIKSRINQDSYSGRIQRNPQLALAKIMEEFWEVVVAPQDNQVSECSDLLVHLIMYLNGNGISIEDIFNELHARRWAPKRSVENTKIPDEKSNEIIICISASKYPDKTDEFAEEQLGIKITRHSGRNLLVEGQIVDRNKFCKYFSHEENIKLSLFISRPQDMPWLLASKRVTHVITFETVIKNYPKFYTVLHEIVDPTHFLALVCRKGACIEPEKWTAQDKPLIASEHVHHVTRFLEQMDIKLDKYHLDKITGSSEGFLVNTAKYLLADTIVETGRTLEENNLEIWKIIIPKGQLRIGLYGYYN
;
A
#
# COMPACT_ATOMS: atom_id res chain seq x y z
N MET A 1 -30.99 -28.68 12.95
CA MET A 1 -30.24 -27.99 14.02
C MET A 1 -31.18 -27.91 15.21
N GLY A 2 -30.82 -28.50 16.34
CA GLY A 2 -31.78 -28.78 17.43
C GLY A 2 -31.06 -29.14 18.72
N LYS A 3 -30.17 -28.25 19.15
CA LYS A 3 -29.54 -28.07 20.48
C LYS A 3 -28.50 -26.94 20.28
N CYS A 4 -28.28 -26.11 21.29
CA CYS A 4 -27.49 -24.87 21.14
C CYS A 4 -26.02 -25.18 20.77
N ASP A 5 -25.58 -24.84 19.56
CA ASP A 5 -24.30 -25.21 18.94
C ASP A 5 -23.30 -24.03 19.01
N ILE A 6 -22.04 -24.27 19.40
CA ILE A 6 -21.03 -23.20 19.58
C ILE A 6 -19.92 -23.28 18.53
N ILE A 7 -19.69 -22.19 17.79
CA ILE A 7 -18.67 -22.11 16.74
C ILE A 7 -17.47 -21.30 17.24
N CYS A 8 -16.29 -21.92 17.31
CA CYS A 8 -15.03 -21.28 17.68
C CYS A 8 -14.19 -20.96 16.44
N LEU A 9 -14.08 -19.67 16.09
CA LEU A 9 -13.30 -19.22 14.93
C LEU A 9 -11.86 -18.85 15.30
N LEU A 10 -10.89 -19.49 14.65
CA LEU A 10 -9.45 -19.28 14.83
C LEU A 10 -8.84 -18.65 13.56
N GLY A 11 -7.73 -17.92 13.71
CA GLY A 11 -7.03 -17.32 12.58
C GLY A 11 -6.47 -15.92 12.89
N ASN A 12 -5.72 -15.39 11.92
CA ASN A 12 -5.21 -14.02 11.96
C ASN A 12 -6.36 -13.00 12.02
N THR A 13 -6.09 -11.81 12.56
CA THR A 13 -7.12 -10.76 12.75
C THR A 13 -7.77 -10.33 11.43
N GLY A 14 -7.02 -10.27 10.33
CA GLY A 14 -7.54 -9.90 9.01
C GLY A 14 -8.21 -11.03 8.21
N CYS A 15 -8.34 -12.23 8.78
CA CYS A 15 -9.14 -13.31 8.16
C CYS A 15 -10.66 -13.07 8.28
N GLY A 16 -11.10 -11.99 8.94
CA GLY A 16 -12.53 -11.66 9.06
C GLY A 16 -13.26 -12.32 10.22
N LYS A 17 -12.56 -13.01 11.12
CA LYS A 17 -13.16 -13.76 12.25
C LYS A 17 -14.17 -12.96 13.10
N SER A 18 -13.90 -11.67 13.37
CA SER A 18 -14.84 -10.82 14.12
C SER A 18 -16.12 -10.56 13.35
N SER A 19 -15.99 -10.16 12.08
CA SER A 19 -17.15 -9.89 11.23
C SER A 19 -17.98 -11.14 10.97
N VAL A 20 -17.34 -12.31 10.81
CA VAL A 20 -18.03 -13.59 10.67
C VAL A 20 -18.80 -13.94 11.96
N CYS A 21 -18.18 -13.80 13.13
CA CYS A 21 -18.87 -14.02 14.41
C CYS A 21 -20.08 -13.10 14.58
N GLU A 22 -19.92 -11.79 14.35
CA GLU A 22 -21.01 -10.80 14.44
C GLU A 22 -22.15 -11.16 13.49
N PHE A 23 -21.83 -11.52 12.25
CA PHE A 23 -22.81 -11.86 11.23
C PHE A 23 -23.59 -13.15 11.57
N ILE A 24 -22.90 -14.20 12.03
CA ILE A 24 -23.57 -15.44 12.48
C ILE A 24 -24.51 -15.15 13.65
N ASN A 25 -24.04 -14.41 14.67
CA ASN A 25 -24.81 -14.13 15.90
C ASN A 25 -26.01 -13.19 15.64
N SER A 26 -25.91 -12.25 14.71
CA SER A 26 -27.04 -11.37 14.33
C SER A 26 -28.15 -12.08 13.55
N LYS A 27 -27.85 -13.19 12.87
CA LYS A 27 -28.86 -14.01 12.19
C LYS A 27 -29.58 -14.98 13.13
N SER A 28 -28.97 -15.35 14.26
CA SER A 28 -29.59 -16.22 15.27
C SER A 28 -30.65 -15.52 16.13
N ASP A 29 -30.65 -14.19 16.23
CA ASP A 29 -31.65 -13.43 17.01
C ASP A 29 -33.06 -13.44 16.40
N ASN A 30 -33.23 -13.93 15.16
CA ASN A 30 -34.50 -13.83 14.40
C ASN A 30 -35.24 -15.17 14.21
N ASN A 31 -34.73 -16.31 14.65
CA ASN A 31 -35.41 -17.61 14.56
C ASN A 31 -34.94 -18.54 15.69
N ASP A 32 -35.79 -19.47 16.13
CA ASP A 32 -35.62 -20.46 17.22
C ASP A 32 -34.35 -21.39 17.16
N ASN A 33 -33.31 -21.05 16.39
CA ASN A 33 -32.04 -21.78 16.31
C ASN A 33 -30.91 -21.06 17.03
N THR A 34 -30.45 -21.72 18.08
CA THR A 34 -29.47 -21.33 19.09
C THR A 34 -28.03 -21.61 18.63
N ILE A 35 -27.46 -20.82 17.72
CA ILE A 35 -26.03 -20.93 17.33
C ILE A 35 -25.25 -19.75 17.89
N ILE A 36 -24.12 -20.00 18.56
CA ILE A 36 -23.27 -18.96 19.14
C ILE A 36 -21.86 -19.05 18.54
N ALA A 37 -21.43 -18.03 17.80
CA ALA A 37 -20.07 -17.92 17.27
C ALA A 37 -19.19 -17.04 18.17
N ILE A 38 -18.02 -17.55 18.56
CA ILE A 38 -17.03 -16.86 19.38
C ILE A 38 -15.64 -16.88 18.73
N ASN A 39 -14.86 -15.83 19.00
CA ASN A 39 -13.47 -15.68 18.55
C ASN A 39 -12.51 -15.27 19.68
N ARG A 40 -13.00 -15.30 20.93
CA ARG A 40 -12.28 -15.00 22.18
C ARG A 40 -12.80 -15.94 23.27
N SER A 41 -12.00 -16.15 24.32
CA SER A 41 -12.41 -16.97 25.47
C SER A 41 -13.70 -16.46 26.10
N SER A 42 -14.53 -17.38 26.59
CA SER A 42 -15.79 -17.10 27.30
C SER A 42 -15.84 -17.91 28.58
N GLU A 43 -15.83 -17.22 29.73
CA GLU A 43 -16.00 -17.85 31.04
C GLU A 43 -17.40 -18.45 31.20
N GLU A 44 -18.43 -17.79 30.66
CA GLU A 44 -19.82 -18.23 30.73
C GLU A 44 -20.04 -19.58 30.03
N LEU A 45 -19.41 -19.76 28.86
CA LEU A 45 -19.46 -21.00 28.09
C LEU A 45 -18.40 -22.03 28.55
N LYS A 46 -17.51 -21.64 29.47
CA LYS A 46 -16.31 -22.39 29.90
C LYS A 46 -15.41 -22.80 28.73
N ILE A 47 -15.24 -21.92 27.75
CA ILE A 47 -14.37 -22.16 26.58
C ILE A 47 -13.19 -21.20 26.65
N ASP A 48 -11.98 -21.76 26.77
CA ASP A 48 -10.74 -20.98 26.78
C ASP A 48 -9.97 -21.09 25.46
N LEU A 49 -10.02 -20.03 24.66
CA LEU A 49 -9.23 -19.90 23.42
C LEU A 49 -7.79 -19.45 23.71
N SER A 50 -7.47 -19.02 24.94
CA SER A 50 -6.13 -18.57 25.30
C SER A 50 -5.10 -19.71 25.29
N ALA A 51 -5.53 -20.95 25.54
CA ALA A 51 -4.72 -22.15 25.39
C ALA A 51 -4.17 -22.29 23.95
N ILE A 52 -4.98 -21.96 22.94
CA ILE A 52 -4.57 -21.99 21.53
C ILE A 52 -3.60 -20.84 21.23
N ASN A 53 -3.82 -19.67 21.82
CA ASN A 53 -2.89 -18.54 21.69
C ASN A 53 -1.49 -18.90 22.23
N LYS A 54 -1.40 -19.63 23.35
CA LYS A 54 -0.11 -20.12 23.88
C LYS A 54 0.61 -21.00 22.86
N LEU A 55 -0.08 -21.93 22.20
CA LEU A 55 0.51 -22.79 21.15
C LEU A 55 1.01 -22.03 19.92
N ILE A 56 0.43 -20.86 19.66
CA ILE A 56 0.80 -20.00 18.53
C ILE A 56 2.01 -19.13 18.89
N PHE A 57 2.08 -18.65 20.13
CA PHE A 57 3.13 -17.74 20.60
C PHE A 57 4.38 -18.46 21.09
N GLU A 58 4.22 -19.60 21.74
CA GLU A 58 5.33 -20.37 22.28
C GLU A 58 5.83 -21.36 21.23
N TYR A 59 7.16 -21.43 21.09
CA TYR A 59 7.78 -22.57 20.44
C TYR A 59 7.54 -23.78 21.35
N THR A 60 6.44 -24.49 21.17
CA THR A 60 6.09 -25.68 21.94
C THR A 60 6.21 -26.84 20.99
N PHE A 61 7.40 -27.43 20.93
CA PHE A 61 7.64 -28.65 20.14
C PHE A 61 8.02 -29.84 21.00
N ASP A 62 7.97 -29.66 22.32
CA ASP A 62 7.90 -30.78 23.22
C ASP A 62 6.51 -31.40 23.09
N GLU A 63 6.47 -32.62 22.56
CA GLU A 63 5.25 -33.40 22.40
C GLU A 63 4.52 -33.64 23.72
N GLU A 64 5.21 -33.64 24.86
CA GLU A 64 4.56 -33.71 26.17
C GLU A 64 3.60 -32.53 26.35
N ASN A 65 3.94 -31.34 25.84
CA ASN A 65 3.11 -30.15 25.99
C ASN A 65 2.02 -30.05 24.92
N PHE A 66 2.27 -30.53 23.70
CA PHE A 66 1.29 -30.47 22.61
C PHE A 66 0.23 -31.59 22.69
N ASN A 67 0.63 -32.83 22.99
CA ASN A 67 -0.28 -33.97 23.09
C ASN A 67 -1.12 -33.95 24.38
N THR A 68 -0.72 -33.18 25.40
CA THR A 68 -1.53 -32.98 26.61
C THR A 68 -2.70 -32.03 26.39
N ILE A 69 -2.66 -31.19 25.35
CA ILE A 69 -3.74 -30.26 25.04
C ILE A 69 -4.83 -30.99 24.26
N LYS A 70 -5.99 -31.12 24.89
CA LYS A 70 -7.21 -31.65 24.27
C LYS A 70 -8.21 -30.53 24.04
N LEU A 71 -8.69 -30.41 22.81
CA LEU A 71 -9.85 -29.55 22.53
C LEU A 71 -11.10 -30.23 23.10
N LEU A 72 -11.78 -29.52 24.01
CA LEU A 72 -13.09 -29.94 24.49
C LEU A 72 -14.08 -29.78 23.34
N ASP A 73 -14.77 -30.86 23.00
CA ASP A 73 -15.76 -30.87 21.93
C ASP A 73 -17.18 -30.57 22.44
N GLN A 74 -17.32 -30.45 23.76
CA GLN A 74 -18.58 -30.16 24.43
C GLN A 74 -18.37 -29.22 25.62
N THR A 75 -19.37 -28.40 25.94
CA THR A 75 -19.38 -27.57 27.15
C THR A 75 -19.93 -28.31 28.36
N ALA A 76 -19.82 -27.70 29.55
CA ALA A 76 -20.46 -28.21 30.77
C ALA A 76 -22.01 -28.28 30.69
N LYS A 77 -22.63 -27.66 29.69
CA LYS A 77 -24.07 -27.74 29.40
C LYS A 77 -24.39 -28.73 28.26
N GLU A 78 -23.46 -29.62 27.92
CA GLU A 78 -23.56 -30.59 26.82
C GLU A 78 -23.81 -29.99 25.42
N GLN A 79 -23.39 -28.73 25.22
CA GLN A 79 -23.47 -28.08 23.92
C GLN A 79 -22.30 -28.51 23.05
N GLN A 80 -22.53 -28.77 21.77
CA GLN A 80 -21.48 -29.18 20.83
C GLN A 80 -20.61 -27.98 20.43
N ILE A 81 -19.30 -28.18 20.36
CA ILE A 81 -18.33 -27.16 19.95
C ILE A 81 -17.75 -27.50 18.56
N TYR A 82 -17.72 -26.50 17.68
CA TYR A 82 -17.22 -26.56 16.31
C TYR A 82 -16.00 -25.64 16.18
N TRP A 83 -14.81 -26.22 16.17
CA TRP A 83 -13.55 -25.49 16.00
C TRP A 83 -13.26 -25.31 14.51
N ILE A 84 -13.03 -24.08 14.02
CA ILE A 84 -12.79 -23.80 12.60
C ILE A 84 -11.61 -22.82 12.46
N VAL A 85 -10.66 -23.13 11.58
CA VAL A 85 -9.53 -22.26 11.25
C VAL A 85 -9.82 -21.48 9.97
N LEU A 86 -9.73 -20.16 10.05
CA LEU A 86 -9.82 -19.26 8.92
C LEU A 86 -8.41 -18.85 8.46
N ASP A 87 -8.16 -19.01 7.17
CA ASP A 87 -6.95 -18.54 6.51
C ASP A 87 -7.25 -17.43 5.50
N CYS A 88 -6.21 -16.68 5.13
CA CYS A 88 -6.29 -15.65 4.12
C CYS A 88 -4.87 -15.31 3.63
N ALA A 89 -4.69 -15.08 2.34
CA ALA A 89 -3.43 -14.63 1.79
C ALA A 89 -2.94 -13.37 2.52
N VAL A 90 -1.65 -13.36 2.89
CA VAL A 90 -1.05 -12.29 3.70
C VAL A 90 -1.26 -10.91 3.07
N ASP A 91 -1.18 -10.80 1.75
CA ASP A 91 -1.41 -9.54 1.04
C ASP A 91 -2.87 -9.07 1.14
N THR A 92 -3.83 -10.00 1.17
CA THR A 92 -5.24 -9.69 1.40
C THR A 92 -5.48 -9.26 2.85
N ILE A 93 -4.85 -9.94 3.81
CA ILE A 93 -4.88 -9.51 5.23
C ILE A 93 -4.36 -8.08 5.36
N LEU A 94 -3.17 -7.81 4.80
CA LEU A 94 -2.54 -6.49 4.81
C LEU A 94 -3.46 -5.41 4.22
N LYS A 95 -4.14 -5.69 3.10
CA LYS A 95 -5.14 -4.78 2.52
C LYS A 95 -6.34 -4.56 3.44
N ARG A 96 -6.88 -5.62 4.06
CA ARG A 96 -8.04 -5.53 4.96
C ARG A 96 -7.74 -4.74 6.24
N ILE A 97 -6.50 -4.76 6.73
CA ILE A 97 -6.10 -3.99 7.92
C ILE A 97 -5.62 -2.57 7.62
N GLN A 98 -5.39 -2.19 6.35
CA GLN A 98 -4.92 -0.86 5.96
C GLN A 98 -5.87 0.28 6.39
N THR A 99 -7.15 -0.03 6.63
CA THR A 99 -8.17 0.92 7.06
C THR A 99 -8.17 1.21 8.56
N LYS A 100 -7.34 0.52 9.36
CA LYS A 100 -7.23 0.72 10.81
C LYS A 100 -6.14 1.73 11.17
N SER A 101 -6.40 2.55 12.21
CA SER A 101 -5.58 3.69 12.61
C SER A 101 -4.27 3.34 13.34
N ALA A 102 -4.07 2.10 13.77
CA ALA A 102 -2.83 1.63 14.39
C ALA A 102 -2.48 0.21 13.91
N ARG A 103 -1.26 0.02 13.40
CA ARG A 103 -0.71 -1.31 13.06
C ARG A 103 0.07 -1.86 14.25
N GLY A 104 -0.39 -2.96 14.83
CA GLY A 104 0.33 -3.64 15.91
C GLY A 104 1.53 -4.46 15.41
N LEU A 105 2.45 -4.80 16.32
CA LEU A 105 3.60 -5.68 16.03
C LEU A 105 3.22 -7.07 15.49
N PHE A 106 1.97 -7.49 15.69
CA PHE A 106 1.43 -8.77 15.21
C PHE A 106 0.79 -8.68 13.82
N GLU A 107 0.69 -7.49 13.23
CA GLU A 107 -0.02 -7.23 11.98
C GLU A 107 0.93 -6.93 10.81
N THR A 108 2.15 -7.42 10.93
CA THR A 108 3.28 -7.20 10.02
C THR A 108 3.34 -8.33 9.02
N ARG A 109 3.91 -8.10 7.83
CA ARG A 109 4.02 -9.19 6.84
C ARG A 109 4.75 -10.42 7.42
N LYS A 110 5.86 -10.21 8.14
CA LYS A 110 6.65 -11.28 8.78
C LYS A 110 5.83 -12.02 9.84
N ALA A 111 5.12 -11.29 10.71
CA ALA A 111 4.25 -11.86 11.74
C ALA A 111 3.10 -12.66 11.13
N LEU A 112 2.41 -12.07 10.17
CA LEU A 112 1.27 -12.68 9.47
C LEU A 112 1.68 -13.97 8.75
N CYS A 113 2.84 -13.99 8.08
CA CYS A 113 3.38 -15.20 7.48
C CYS A 113 3.62 -16.30 8.54
N TYR A 114 4.33 -15.99 9.63
CA TYR A 114 4.63 -16.96 10.68
C TYR A 114 3.35 -17.53 11.32
N TYR A 115 2.43 -16.66 11.74
CA TYR A 115 1.19 -17.08 12.41
C TYR A 115 0.24 -17.80 11.47
N GLN A 116 0.18 -17.43 10.19
CA GLN A 116 -0.53 -18.20 9.17
C GLN A 116 -0.04 -19.65 9.15
N GLN A 117 1.28 -19.89 9.14
CA GLN A 117 1.80 -21.25 9.16
C GLN A 117 1.46 -21.98 10.47
N ARG A 118 1.51 -21.29 11.62
CA ARG A 118 1.07 -21.86 12.91
C ARG A 118 -0.40 -22.29 12.89
N PHE A 119 -1.30 -21.48 12.33
CA PHE A 119 -2.73 -21.85 12.20
C PHE A 119 -2.94 -23.05 11.25
N ARG A 120 -2.22 -23.08 10.12
CA ARG A 120 -2.23 -24.24 9.20
C ARG A 120 -1.72 -25.50 9.88
N HIS A 121 -0.69 -25.37 10.71
CA HIS A 121 -0.15 -26.46 11.51
C HIS A 121 -1.17 -26.99 12.52
N LEU A 122 -1.81 -26.10 13.28
CA LEU A 122 -2.87 -26.47 14.22
C LEU A 122 -4.03 -27.20 13.53
N SER A 123 -4.46 -26.71 12.37
CA SER A 123 -5.53 -27.35 11.59
C SER A 123 -5.16 -28.79 11.20
N ALA A 124 -3.97 -29.02 10.64
CA ALA A 124 -3.55 -30.36 10.25
C ALA A 124 -3.22 -31.26 11.45
N HIS A 125 -2.75 -30.69 12.56
CA HIS A 125 -2.41 -31.46 13.76
C HIS A 125 -3.66 -32.01 14.46
N PHE A 126 -4.62 -31.15 14.74
CA PHE A 126 -5.88 -31.53 15.40
C PHE A 126 -6.93 -32.08 14.43
N GLY A 127 -6.72 -31.94 13.11
CA GLY A 127 -7.70 -32.28 12.09
C GLY A 127 -8.91 -31.33 12.14
N LEU A 128 -8.66 -30.01 12.18
CA LEU A 128 -9.69 -28.96 12.21
C LEU A 128 -10.03 -28.43 10.81
N PRO A 129 -11.30 -28.08 10.54
CA PRO A 129 -11.73 -27.53 9.26
C PRO A 129 -10.96 -26.26 8.96
N PHE A 130 -10.65 -26.08 7.68
CA PHE A 130 -9.83 -24.99 7.18
C PHE A 130 -10.57 -24.29 6.05
N ILE A 131 -10.81 -22.99 6.20
CA ILE A 131 -11.53 -22.16 5.22
C ILE A 131 -10.61 -21.04 4.73
N ASP A 132 -10.35 -20.97 3.42
CA ASP A 132 -9.55 -19.91 2.81
C ASP A 132 -10.44 -18.72 2.40
N THR A 133 -10.37 -17.65 3.20
CA THR A 133 -11.19 -16.44 3.01
C THR A 133 -10.63 -15.46 1.98
N THR A 134 -9.56 -15.81 1.25
CA THR A 134 -8.81 -14.88 0.38
C THR A 134 -9.68 -14.21 -0.68
N GLN A 135 -10.56 -14.96 -1.34
CA GLN A 135 -11.40 -14.49 -2.45
C GLN A 135 -12.91 -14.59 -2.15
N LEU A 136 -13.27 -14.81 -0.88
CA LEU A 136 -14.65 -15.01 -0.46
C LEU A 136 -15.24 -13.73 0.15
N THR A 137 -16.52 -13.48 -0.11
CA THR A 137 -17.32 -12.48 0.60
C THR A 137 -17.66 -12.96 2.02
N LEU A 138 -18.10 -12.04 2.89
CA LEU A 138 -18.53 -12.40 4.25
C LEU A 138 -19.65 -13.45 4.24
N GLU A 139 -20.60 -13.32 3.32
CA GLU A 139 -21.72 -14.26 3.15
C GLU A 139 -21.24 -15.64 2.72
N GLN A 140 -20.35 -15.70 1.72
CA GLN A 140 -19.78 -16.97 1.25
C GLN A 140 -18.99 -17.69 2.34
N VAL A 141 -18.22 -16.96 3.15
CA VAL A 141 -17.52 -17.56 4.30
C VAL A 141 -18.52 -18.12 5.32
N CYS A 142 -19.63 -17.43 5.57
CA CYS A 142 -20.67 -17.93 6.48
C CYS A 142 -21.40 -19.16 5.92
N ASP A 143 -21.61 -19.23 4.61
CA ASP A 143 -22.18 -20.40 3.94
C ASP A 143 -21.25 -21.62 4.08
N GLU A 144 -19.94 -21.44 3.87
CA GLU A 144 -18.95 -22.50 4.08
C GLU A 144 -18.88 -22.97 5.54
N VAL A 145 -18.89 -22.04 6.50
CA VAL A 145 -18.95 -22.38 7.94
C VAL A 145 -20.22 -23.18 8.24
N SER A 146 -21.37 -22.75 7.71
CA SER A 146 -22.65 -23.43 7.91
C SER A 146 -22.64 -24.84 7.33
N ASP A 147 -22.03 -25.03 6.16
CA ASP A 147 -21.90 -26.33 5.52
C ASP A 147 -20.97 -27.28 6.31
N VAL A 148 -19.87 -26.76 6.86
CA VAL A 148 -18.99 -27.51 7.77
C VAL A 148 -19.76 -27.97 9.00
N VAL A 149 -20.56 -27.09 9.62
CA VAL A 149 -21.38 -27.44 10.80
C VAL A 149 -22.43 -28.49 10.47
N LYS A 150 -23.16 -28.34 9.34
CA LYS A 150 -24.17 -29.33 8.91
C LYS A 150 -23.56 -30.72 8.65
N LYS A 151 -22.35 -30.77 8.10
CA LYS A 151 -21.63 -32.01 7.77
C LYS A 151 -20.64 -32.42 8.86
N TYR A 152 -20.72 -31.81 10.04
CA TYR A 152 -19.66 -31.93 11.04
C TYR A 152 -19.46 -33.37 11.53
N SER A 153 -20.51 -34.16 11.67
CA SER A 153 -20.40 -35.56 12.08
C SER A 153 -19.58 -36.40 11.08
N GLU A 154 -19.80 -36.21 9.78
CA GLU A 154 -19.06 -36.86 8.70
C GLU A 154 -17.61 -36.34 8.64
N TYR A 155 -17.45 -35.01 8.72
CA TYR A 155 -16.17 -34.33 8.79
C TYR A 155 -15.31 -34.86 9.95
N TYR A 156 -15.88 -34.87 11.15
CA TYR A 156 -15.24 -35.27 12.39
C TYR A 156 -14.81 -36.73 12.34
N GLN A 157 -15.66 -37.62 11.80
CA GLN A 157 -15.35 -39.03 11.69
C GLN A 157 -14.19 -39.31 10.72
N GLN A 158 -14.04 -38.56 9.64
CA GLN A 158 -13.03 -38.84 8.62
C GLN A 158 -11.78 -37.97 8.74
N TYR A 159 -11.92 -36.64 8.75
CA TYR A 159 -10.78 -35.73 8.71
C TYR A 159 -10.06 -35.63 10.06
N ARG A 160 -10.78 -35.66 11.20
CA ARG A 160 -10.14 -35.62 12.53
C ARG A 160 -9.28 -36.86 12.79
N ARG A 161 -9.67 -38.03 12.27
CA ARG A 161 -8.85 -39.26 12.31
C ARG A 161 -7.55 -39.14 11.51
N MET A 162 -7.57 -38.29 10.49
CA MET A 162 -6.40 -37.96 9.67
C MET A 162 -5.58 -36.79 10.24
N GLY A 163 -5.94 -36.27 11.42
CA GLY A 163 -5.12 -35.30 12.15
C GLY A 163 -3.82 -35.94 12.64
N THR A 164 -2.69 -35.22 12.53
CA THR A 164 -1.39 -35.81 12.88
C THR A 164 -1.26 -36.21 14.35
N GLN A 165 -2.07 -35.65 15.25
CA GLN A 165 -2.13 -36.07 16.66
C GLN A 165 -2.43 -37.58 16.86
N THR A 166 -3.21 -38.19 15.95
CA THR A 166 -3.63 -39.60 16.05
C THR A 166 -2.97 -40.51 15.02
N LEU A 167 -2.28 -39.93 14.02
CA LEU A 167 -1.69 -40.70 12.93
C LEU A 167 -0.45 -41.45 13.40
N ASN A 168 -0.43 -42.75 13.11
CA ASN A 168 0.74 -43.61 13.23
C ASN A 168 0.84 -44.51 11.99
N TYR A 169 1.96 -45.23 11.86
CA TYR A 169 2.21 -46.06 10.70
C TYR A 169 1.15 -47.16 10.51
N ALA A 170 0.74 -47.82 11.60
CA ALA A 170 -0.26 -48.89 11.55
C ALA A 170 -1.61 -48.39 11.00
N PHE A 171 -2.03 -47.18 11.40
CA PHE A 171 -3.25 -46.57 10.88
C PHE A 171 -3.15 -46.26 9.38
N ILE A 172 -2.03 -45.69 8.93
CA ILE A 172 -1.79 -45.44 7.48
C ILE A 172 -1.86 -46.76 6.69
N GLN A 173 -1.27 -47.84 7.19
CA GLN A 173 -1.31 -49.15 6.55
C GLN A 173 -2.74 -49.73 6.46
N GLN A 174 -3.60 -49.49 7.45
CA GLN A 174 -5.00 -49.91 7.43
C GLN A 174 -5.82 -49.16 6.37
N CYS A 175 -5.46 -47.90 6.08
CA CYS A 175 -6.09 -47.10 5.04
C CYS A 175 -5.56 -47.40 3.63
N ASP A 176 -4.40 -48.07 3.51
CA ASP A 176 -3.75 -48.39 2.25
C ASP A 176 -4.54 -49.39 1.40
N VAL A 177 -4.84 -49.01 0.16
CA VAL A 177 -5.56 -49.82 -0.82
C VAL A 177 -4.86 -51.15 -1.09
N GLU A 178 -3.52 -51.16 -1.20
CA GLU A 178 -2.77 -52.40 -1.49
C GLU A 178 -2.90 -53.41 -0.34
N ASN A 179 -2.83 -52.95 0.92
CA ASN A 179 -3.00 -53.83 2.10
C ASN A 179 -4.43 -54.33 2.25
N LYS A 180 -5.44 -53.51 1.93
CA LYS A 180 -6.85 -53.94 1.93
C LYS A 180 -7.09 -55.03 0.89
N LEU A 181 -6.54 -54.89 -0.31
CA LEU A 181 -6.59 -55.94 -1.36
C LEU A 181 -5.85 -57.20 -0.93
N TYR A 182 -4.70 -57.06 -0.26
CA TYR A 182 -3.98 -58.20 0.30
C TYR A 182 -4.82 -59.01 1.27
N GLY A 183 -5.61 -58.34 2.14
CA GLY A 183 -6.59 -59.02 2.99
C GLY A 183 -7.61 -59.83 2.20
N ILE A 184 -8.15 -59.28 1.11
CA ILE A 184 -9.17 -59.91 0.27
C ILE A 184 -8.59 -61.09 -0.53
N VAL A 185 -7.48 -60.89 -1.24
CA VAL A 185 -6.82 -61.95 -2.01
C VAL A 185 -6.39 -63.10 -1.09
N ASN A 186 -6.04 -62.83 0.17
CA ASN A 186 -5.73 -63.87 1.13
C ASN A 186 -6.96 -64.72 1.55
N THR A 187 -8.18 -64.18 1.42
CA THR A 187 -9.43 -64.92 1.68
C THR A 187 -9.96 -65.70 0.48
N TYR A 188 -9.50 -65.42 -0.74
CA TYR A 188 -9.81 -66.18 -1.95
C TYR A 188 -8.68 -67.14 -2.31
N ASP A 189 -8.98 -68.27 -2.96
CA ASP A 189 -7.98 -69.30 -3.26
C ASP A 189 -6.98 -68.78 -4.31
N PHE A 190 -5.76 -68.45 -3.88
CA PHE A 190 -4.71 -67.88 -4.74
C PHE A 190 -4.39 -68.78 -5.94
N ASP A 191 -4.62 -70.09 -5.80
CA ASP A 191 -4.38 -71.10 -6.83
C ASP A 191 -5.33 -70.99 -8.04
N LEU A 192 -6.40 -70.18 -7.95
CA LEU A 192 -7.32 -69.89 -9.07
C LEU A 192 -6.90 -68.67 -9.92
N ILE A 193 -5.84 -67.93 -9.53
CA ILE A 193 -5.35 -66.76 -10.25
C ILE A 193 -4.48 -67.22 -11.44
N THR A 194 -5.09 -67.34 -12.62
CA THR A 194 -4.44 -67.88 -13.84
C THR A 194 -3.54 -66.89 -14.60
N HIS A 195 -3.40 -65.65 -14.12
CA HIS A 195 -2.72 -64.56 -14.83
C HIS A 195 -1.55 -63.97 -14.03
N LEU A 196 -0.65 -64.82 -13.54
CA LEU A 196 0.64 -64.35 -13.07
C LEU A 196 1.54 -64.04 -14.28
N PRO A 197 2.25 -62.90 -14.27
CA PRO A 197 3.27 -62.65 -15.28
C PRO A 197 4.36 -63.74 -15.30
N GLU A 198 4.88 -64.12 -16.47
CA GLU A 198 5.78 -65.29 -16.66
C GLU A 198 6.97 -65.37 -15.69
N TYR A 199 7.51 -64.22 -15.28
CA TYR A 199 8.62 -64.09 -14.34
C TYR A 199 8.31 -64.47 -12.88
N ALA A 200 7.03 -64.54 -12.48
CA ALA A 200 6.65 -64.87 -11.10
C ALA A 200 7.08 -66.30 -10.68
N ASN A 201 7.35 -67.16 -11.67
CA ASN A 201 7.87 -68.51 -11.46
C ASN A 201 9.38 -68.56 -11.16
N GLU A 202 10.11 -67.45 -11.29
CA GLU A 202 11.56 -67.38 -11.03
C GLU A 202 11.93 -67.18 -9.54
N PHE A 203 10.93 -67.16 -8.66
CA PHE A 203 11.08 -66.78 -7.25
C PHE A 203 10.49 -67.84 -6.31
N ASP A 204 11.36 -68.59 -5.62
CA ASP A 204 10.96 -69.70 -4.74
C ASP A 204 10.68 -69.28 -3.28
N ASP A 205 11.13 -68.10 -2.83
CA ASP A 205 11.09 -67.67 -1.41
C ASP A 205 10.23 -66.41 -1.13
N ILE A 206 9.49 -65.91 -2.13
CA ILE A 206 8.76 -64.63 -2.01
C ILE A 206 7.25 -64.87 -1.97
N ASP A 207 6.55 -64.05 -1.18
CA ASP A 207 5.10 -63.99 -1.14
C ASP A 207 4.53 -63.55 -2.50
N LYS A 208 4.31 -64.52 -3.38
CA LYS A 208 3.78 -64.35 -4.75
C LYS A 208 2.47 -63.57 -4.77
N ARG A 209 1.72 -63.57 -3.65
CA ARG A 209 0.45 -62.84 -3.51
C ARG A 209 0.65 -61.33 -3.43
N LYS A 210 1.65 -60.86 -2.65
CA LYS A 210 1.99 -59.42 -2.58
C LYS A 210 2.45 -58.89 -3.93
N LEU A 211 3.26 -59.67 -4.63
CA LEU A 211 3.74 -59.30 -5.97
C LEU A 211 2.60 -59.19 -6.98
N PHE A 212 1.67 -60.16 -6.96
CA PHE A 212 0.47 -60.11 -7.79
C PHE A 212 -0.33 -58.83 -7.54
N ILE A 213 -0.65 -58.50 -6.28
CA ILE A 213 -1.50 -57.35 -5.95
C ILE A 213 -0.85 -56.04 -6.37
N LYS A 214 0.45 -55.90 -6.13
CA LYS A 214 1.21 -54.70 -6.52
C LYS A 214 1.28 -54.55 -8.03
N TRP A 215 1.47 -55.63 -8.78
CA TRP A 215 1.35 -55.62 -10.24
C TRP A 215 -0.07 -55.27 -10.67
N TYR A 216 -1.08 -55.89 -10.07
CA TYR A 216 -2.48 -55.77 -10.42
C TYR A 216 -3.02 -54.35 -10.25
N VAL A 217 -2.76 -53.71 -9.10
CA VAL A 217 -3.14 -52.32 -8.81
C VAL A 217 -2.44 -51.31 -9.72
N ASN A 218 -1.21 -51.62 -10.17
CA ASN A 218 -0.47 -50.75 -11.08
C ASN A 218 -0.93 -50.86 -12.54
N ASN A 219 -1.43 -52.02 -12.96
CA ASN A 219 -1.87 -52.27 -14.33
C ASN A 219 -3.37 -52.05 -14.55
N ASN A 220 -4.17 -52.04 -13.49
CA ASN A 220 -5.61 -51.76 -13.56
C ASN A 220 -5.95 -50.40 -12.95
N PRO A 221 -6.72 -49.53 -13.63
CA PRO A 221 -7.16 -48.26 -13.05
C PRO A 221 -7.99 -48.48 -11.78
N LEU A 222 -7.86 -47.55 -10.84
CA LEU A 222 -8.73 -47.47 -9.67
C LEU A 222 -9.94 -46.61 -10.04
N GLU A 223 -11.11 -47.23 -10.11
CA GLU A 223 -12.39 -46.57 -10.38
C GLU A 223 -13.18 -46.48 -9.08
N ILE A 224 -13.71 -45.31 -8.76
CA ILE A 224 -14.45 -45.09 -7.51
C ILE A 224 -15.91 -44.89 -7.84
N ASP A 225 -16.74 -45.82 -7.38
CA ASP A 225 -18.20 -45.68 -7.44
C ASP A 225 -18.69 -45.12 -6.10
N HIS A 226 -18.82 -43.80 -6.04
CA HIS A 226 -19.34 -43.08 -4.88
C HIS A 226 -20.80 -43.41 -4.56
N ARG A 227 -21.59 -43.93 -5.51
CA ARG A 227 -23.00 -44.29 -5.25
C ARG A 227 -23.09 -45.63 -4.55
N ARG A 228 -22.22 -46.57 -4.90
CA ARG A 228 -22.15 -47.91 -4.30
C ARG A 228 -21.17 -47.99 -3.13
N ASN A 229 -20.43 -46.92 -2.84
CA ASN A 229 -19.33 -46.87 -1.86
C ASN A 229 -18.34 -48.03 -2.08
N ILE A 230 -17.85 -48.17 -3.32
CA ILE A 230 -16.83 -49.17 -3.66
C ILE A 230 -15.71 -48.55 -4.50
N VAL A 231 -14.50 -49.08 -4.33
CA VAL A 231 -13.37 -48.87 -5.23
C VAL A 231 -13.17 -50.14 -6.03
N LYS A 232 -13.24 -50.03 -7.35
CA LYS A 232 -12.99 -51.12 -8.29
C LYS A 232 -11.58 -51.02 -8.84
N THR A 233 -10.87 -52.14 -8.86
CA THR A 233 -9.62 -52.30 -9.60
C THR A 233 -9.70 -53.62 -10.34
N GLY A 234 -9.72 -53.57 -11.67
CA GLY A 234 -9.99 -54.74 -12.51
C GLY A 234 -11.28 -55.47 -12.10
N ASP A 235 -11.15 -56.71 -11.65
CA ASP A 235 -12.22 -57.63 -11.25
C ASP A 235 -12.52 -57.59 -9.73
N TYR A 236 -11.74 -56.82 -8.94
CA TYR A 236 -11.92 -56.75 -7.49
C TYR A 236 -12.65 -55.47 -7.08
N GLU A 237 -13.64 -55.62 -6.20
CA GLU A 237 -14.36 -54.51 -5.56
C GLU A 237 -13.96 -54.42 -4.08
N LEU A 238 -13.55 -53.24 -3.63
CA LEU A 238 -13.21 -52.90 -2.26
C LEU A 238 -14.29 -51.99 -1.66
N PRO A 239 -14.71 -52.16 -0.41
CA PRO A 239 -15.54 -51.17 0.26
C PRO A 239 -14.83 -49.81 0.35
N ALA A 240 -15.45 -48.76 -0.19
CA ALA A 240 -15.00 -47.36 -0.09
C ALA A 240 -15.53 -46.66 1.16
N VAL A 241 -15.60 -47.38 2.28
CA VAL A 241 -16.07 -46.83 3.54
C VAL A 241 -14.91 -46.17 4.29
N GLY A 242 -14.94 -44.85 4.41
CA GLY A 242 -13.92 -44.03 5.09
C GLY A 242 -12.71 -43.67 4.22
N THR A 243 -11.60 -43.28 4.85
CA THR A 243 -10.38 -42.85 4.15
C THR A 243 -9.70 -44.00 3.42
N LEU A 244 -9.30 -43.76 2.17
CA LEU A 244 -8.56 -44.68 1.32
C LEU A 244 -7.30 -44.00 0.80
N LEU A 245 -6.16 -44.56 1.16
CA LEU A 245 -4.85 -44.05 0.77
C LEU A 245 -4.25 -44.92 -0.33
N ARG A 246 -3.70 -44.28 -1.35
CA ARG A 246 -2.91 -44.94 -2.39
C ARG A 246 -1.43 -44.60 -2.20
N LEU A 247 -0.58 -45.62 -2.15
CA LEU A 247 0.87 -45.43 -2.23
C LEU A 247 1.21 -44.84 -3.60
N VAL A 248 1.80 -43.63 -3.59
CA VAL A 248 2.23 -42.92 -4.81
C VAL A 248 3.66 -43.27 -5.17
N THR A 249 4.53 -43.29 -4.16
CA THR A 249 5.94 -43.67 -4.33
C THR A 249 6.51 -44.12 -3.00
N GLU A 250 7.45 -45.06 -3.06
CA GLU A 250 8.28 -45.47 -1.93
C GLU A 250 9.74 -45.22 -2.27
N GLY A 251 10.43 -44.53 -1.37
CA GLY A 251 11.86 -44.35 -1.42
C GLY A 251 12.55 -44.96 -0.20
N GLU A 252 13.84 -44.68 -0.10
CA GLU A 252 14.69 -45.24 0.94
C GLU A 252 14.31 -44.80 2.33
N SER A 253 14.12 -43.50 2.52
CA SER A 253 13.85 -42.86 3.80
C SER A 253 12.36 -42.61 4.05
N LYS A 254 11.48 -42.81 3.06
CA LYS A 254 10.07 -42.40 3.16
C LYS A 254 9.12 -43.09 2.18
N LYS A 255 7.85 -43.18 2.54
CA LYS A 255 6.72 -43.55 1.67
C LYS A 255 5.78 -42.36 1.51
N VAL A 256 5.19 -42.18 0.33
CA VAL A 256 4.25 -41.08 0.05
C VAL A 256 2.91 -41.67 -0.35
N TYR A 257 1.86 -41.28 0.36
CA TYR A 257 0.49 -41.69 0.10
C TYR A 257 -0.37 -40.49 -0.30
N LYS A 258 -1.36 -40.71 -1.17
CA LYS A 258 -2.39 -39.73 -1.54
C LYS A 258 -3.76 -40.28 -1.18
N ASP A 259 -4.63 -39.44 -0.64
CA ASP A 259 -6.03 -39.82 -0.45
C ASP A 259 -6.75 -39.87 -1.79
N ILE A 260 -7.38 -41.02 -2.07
CA ILE A 260 -8.16 -41.23 -3.28
C ILE A 260 -9.66 -41.32 -3.01
N SER A 261 -10.12 -41.31 -1.75
CA SER A 261 -11.53 -41.51 -1.38
C SER A 261 -12.51 -40.47 -1.95
N GLY A 262 -12.01 -39.34 -2.50
CA GLY A 262 -12.83 -38.21 -2.94
C GLY A 262 -13.28 -37.32 -1.79
N ASN A 263 -12.73 -37.52 -0.58
CA ASN A 263 -12.97 -36.64 0.54
C ASN A 263 -12.45 -35.22 0.22
N PRO A 264 -13.33 -34.20 0.16
CA PRO A 264 -12.96 -32.86 -0.30
C PRO A 264 -11.93 -32.16 0.59
N TYR A 265 -11.76 -32.63 1.83
CA TYR A 265 -10.86 -32.02 2.81
C TYR A 265 -9.44 -32.61 2.73
N THR A 266 -9.29 -33.90 2.39
CA THR A 266 -8.00 -34.61 2.33
C THR A 266 -7.50 -34.90 0.90
N MET A 267 -8.35 -34.80 -0.13
CA MET A 267 -7.99 -35.17 -1.52
C MET A 267 -6.78 -34.42 -2.11
N ASN A 268 -6.47 -33.24 -1.58
CA ASN A 268 -5.33 -32.42 -1.99
C ASN A 268 -4.11 -32.57 -1.06
N LEU A 269 -4.12 -33.54 -0.16
CA LEU A 269 -3.04 -33.79 0.80
C LEU A 269 -2.23 -35.03 0.43
N ALA A 270 -0.94 -34.97 0.77
CA ALA A 270 0.00 -36.07 0.76
C ALA A 270 0.32 -36.47 2.21
N PHE A 271 0.33 -37.78 2.48
CA PHE A 271 0.75 -38.36 3.75
C PHE A 271 2.10 -39.03 3.54
N ILE A 272 3.16 -38.44 4.07
CA ILE A 272 4.52 -38.92 3.89
C ILE A 272 4.96 -39.59 5.20
N VAL A 273 5.26 -40.89 5.13
CA VAL A 273 5.74 -41.69 6.26
C VAL A 273 7.26 -41.80 6.18
N LEU A 274 7.98 -41.22 7.14
CA LEU A 274 9.42 -41.38 7.31
C LEU A 274 9.72 -42.79 7.87
N LYS A 275 10.70 -43.46 7.27
CA LYS A 275 11.10 -44.83 7.60
C LYS A 275 12.27 -44.84 8.58
N SER A 276 12.39 -45.90 9.37
CA SER A 276 13.55 -46.14 10.26
C SER A 276 14.83 -46.55 9.51
N THR A 277 14.77 -46.61 8.19
CA THR A 277 15.88 -46.98 7.31
C THR A 277 16.83 -45.82 7.06
N ILE A 278 18.10 -46.17 6.89
CA ILE A 278 19.19 -45.29 6.47
C ILE A 278 20.06 -46.00 5.45
N TYR A 279 20.49 -45.29 4.42
CA TYR A 279 21.22 -45.86 3.29
C TYR A 279 22.41 -45.01 2.86
N SER A 280 23.49 -45.69 2.46
CA SER A 280 24.68 -45.09 1.87
C SER A 280 24.99 -45.73 0.51
N HIS A 281 24.91 -44.95 -0.56
CA HIS A 281 25.36 -45.36 -1.90
C HIS A 281 26.88 -45.61 -1.95
N SER A 282 27.70 -44.83 -1.23
CA SER A 282 29.16 -44.97 -1.28
C SER A 282 29.66 -46.27 -0.66
N MET A 283 28.95 -46.77 0.35
CA MET A 283 29.26 -48.04 1.01
C MET A 283 28.42 -49.20 0.50
N GLN A 284 27.35 -48.94 -0.25
CA GLN A 284 26.31 -49.92 -0.59
C GLN A 284 25.73 -50.62 0.65
N VAL A 285 25.59 -49.87 1.75
CA VAL A 285 25.10 -50.36 3.05
C VAL A 285 23.76 -49.72 3.38
N THR A 286 22.76 -50.54 3.68
CA THR A 286 21.49 -50.13 4.28
C THR A 286 21.42 -50.65 5.72
N GLY A 287 20.84 -49.86 6.61
CA GLY A 287 20.51 -50.30 7.96
C GLY A 287 19.13 -49.80 8.37
N GLU A 288 18.51 -50.50 9.31
CA GLU A 288 17.36 -50.01 10.05
C GLU A 288 17.81 -49.66 11.47
N ILE A 289 17.36 -48.50 11.95
CA ILE A 289 17.68 -47.97 13.27
C ILE A 289 16.36 -47.63 13.96
N SER A 290 16.10 -48.29 15.09
CA SER A 290 14.89 -48.06 15.88
C SER A 290 14.72 -46.57 16.22
N ASN A 291 13.50 -46.06 16.10
CA ASN A 291 13.11 -44.66 16.36
C ASN A 291 13.76 -43.59 15.46
N LEU A 292 14.51 -43.96 14.43
CA LEU A 292 15.15 -42.98 13.54
C LEU A 292 14.12 -42.10 12.80
N SER A 293 12.96 -42.65 12.45
CA SER A 293 11.87 -41.88 11.83
C SER A 293 11.41 -40.70 12.69
N SER A 294 11.31 -40.90 14.02
CA SER A 294 10.95 -39.87 14.99
C SER A 294 12.01 -38.80 15.13
N VAL A 295 13.28 -39.21 15.25
CA VAL A 295 14.42 -38.27 15.32
C VAL A 295 14.51 -37.42 14.05
N ARG A 296 14.30 -38.06 12.89
CA ARG A 296 14.27 -37.38 11.58
C ARG A 296 13.11 -36.39 11.48
N ALA A 297 11.93 -36.75 12.00
CA ALA A 297 10.79 -35.85 12.04
C ALA A 297 11.05 -34.61 12.89
N CYS A 298 11.59 -34.78 14.10
CA CYS A 298 11.98 -33.65 14.95
C CYS A 298 12.98 -32.72 14.22
N GLY A 299 13.98 -33.30 13.55
CA GLY A 299 14.90 -32.56 12.68
C GLY A 299 14.17 -31.73 11.63
N SER A 300 13.26 -32.35 10.85
CA SER A 300 12.47 -31.65 9.84
C SER A 300 11.61 -30.53 10.38
N GLN A 301 11.06 -30.70 11.57
CA GLN A 301 10.25 -29.70 12.23
C GLN A 301 11.06 -28.45 12.62
N LEU A 302 12.29 -28.64 13.11
CA LEU A 302 13.21 -27.54 13.45
C LEU A 302 13.55 -26.69 12.21
N PHE A 303 13.75 -27.31 11.05
CA PHE A 303 13.96 -26.57 9.80
C PHE A 303 12.71 -25.83 9.32
N LEU A 304 11.52 -26.43 9.48
CA LEU A 304 10.27 -25.74 9.17
C LEU A 304 10.07 -24.51 10.06
N GLU A 305 10.45 -24.58 11.34
CA GLU A 305 10.43 -23.42 12.21
C GLU A 305 11.31 -22.28 11.65
N MET A 306 12.55 -22.59 11.21
CA MET A 306 13.42 -21.61 10.56
C MET A 306 12.75 -21.00 9.32
N MET A 307 12.06 -21.82 8.53
CA MET A 307 11.33 -21.38 7.33
C MET A 307 10.14 -20.49 7.67
N TRP A 308 9.31 -20.86 8.65
CA TRP A 308 8.13 -20.11 9.10
C TRP A 308 8.52 -18.71 9.59
N ARG A 309 9.56 -18.62 10.43
CA ARG A 309 10.06 -17.35 10.98
C ARG A 309 10.59 -16.39 9.92
N ASN A 310 10.98 -16.92 8.76
CA ASN A 310 11.55 -16.16 7.65
C ASN A 310 10.62 -16.07 6.42
N GLY A 311 9.37 -16.55 6.54
CA GLY A 311 8.37 -16.45 5.46
C GLY A 311 8.76 -17.22 4.19
N LEU A 312 9.44 -18.36 4.34
CA LEU A 312 9.83 -19.22 3.23
C LEU A 312 8.68 -20.18 2.87
N ASN A 313 8.44 -20.36 1.57
CA ASN A 313 7.35 -21.18 1.06
C ASN A 313 7.70 -22.67 1.05
N HIS A 314 6.80 -23.49 1.59
CA HIS A 314 6.89 -24.96 1.56
C HIS A 314 5.50 -25.58 1.44
N SER A 315 5.45 -26.88 1.18
CA SER A 315 4.22 -27.67 1.04
C SER A 315 3.66 -28.20 2.37
N TYR A 316 4.49 -28.27 3.41
CA TYR A 316 4.16 -28.86 4.71
C TYR A 316 2.97 -28.19 5.38
N ARG A 317 2.08 -29.02 5.94
CA ARG A 317 1.01 -28.62 6.85
C ARG A 317 1.34 -29.01 8.28
N SER A 318 1.75 -30.25 8.53
CA SER A 318 2.13 -30.72 9.87
C SER A 318 3.08 -31.92 9.83
N ILE A 319 3.76 -32.17 10.95
CA ILE A 319 4.62 -33.32 11.19
C ILE A 319 4.46 -33.78 12.65
N ASN A 320 4.49 -35.10 12.91
CA ASN A 320 4.39 -35.69 14.26
C ASN A 320 5.60 -36.59 14.60
N CYS A 321 5.72 -37.04 15.87
CA CYS A 321 6.77 -37.98 16.30
C CYS A 321 6.75 -39.31 15.60
N ASN A 322 5.62 -39.76 15.06
CA ASN A 322 5.54 -41.05 14.39
C ASN A 322 6.22 -41.02 13.02
N GLY A 323 6.84 -39.90 12.63
CA GLY A 323 7.47 -39.75 11.34
C GLY A 323 6.49 -39.42 10.24
N ILE A 324 5.28 -38.95 10.54
CA ILE A 324 4.25 -38.68 9.54
C ILE A 324 4.19 -37.19 9.26
N ILE A 325 4.40 -36.85 7.99
CA ILE A 325 4.26 -35.51 7.46
C ILE A 325 2.96 -35.44 6.65
N VAL A 326 2.14 -34.45 6.96
CA VAL A 326 1.01 -34.04 6.12
C VAL A 326 1.43 -32.83 5.33
N SER A 327 1.33 -32.92 4.01
CA SER A 327 1.75 -31.88 3.08
C SER A 327 0.70 -31.64 2.02
N ASN A 328 0.68 -30.47 1.39
CA ASN A 328 -0.08 -30.30 0.15
C ASN A 328 0.50 -31.25 -0.92
N PHE A 329 -0.37 -31.94 -1.64
CA PHE A 329 0.03 -32.81 -2.73
C PHE A 329 0.45 -31.95 -3.95
N ILE A 330 1.59 -32.28 -4.55
CA ILE A 330 2.11 -31.61 -5.75
C ILE A 330 2.12 -32.63 -6.88
N ASP A 331 1.30 -32.40 -7.92
CA ASP A 331 1.13 -33.34 -9.04
C ASP A 331 2.33 -33.33 -10.00
N GLU A 332 2.94 -32.16 -10.23
CA GLU A 332 4.05 -31.99 -11.17
C GLU A 332 5.36 -31.68 -10.45
N ILE A 333 6.13 -32.72 -10.13
CA ILE A 333 7.45 -32.59 -9.51
C ILE A 333 8.57 -32.76 -10.55
N PRO A 334 9.52 -31.81 -10.67
CA PRO A 334 10.70 -32.01 -11.49
C PRO A 334 11.60 -33.08 -10.85
N PRO A 335 12.17 -34.02 -11.63
CA PRO A 335 13.07 -35.04 -11.11
C PRO A 335 14.48 -34.49 -10.92
N VAL A 336 14.59 -33.37 -10.20
CA VAL A 336 15.83 -32.60 -10.05
C VAL A 336 16.10 -32.40 -8.56
N GLU A 337 17.28 -32.87 -8.12
CA GLU A 337 17.84 -32.53 -6.82
C GLU A 337 18.66 -31.25 -6.95
N ILE A 338 18.45 -30.29 -6.04
CA ILE A 338 19.14 -29.00 -6.06
C ILE A 338 20.06 -28.94 -4.85
N ILE A 339 21.36 -29.02 -5.09
CA ILE A 339 22.37 -29.06 -4.03
C ILE A 339 23.00 -27.68 -3.89
N VAL A 340 22.91 -27.11 -2.70
CA VAL A 340 23.57 -25.85 -2.36
C VAL A 340 24.77 -26.14 -1.47
N LYS A 341 25.96 -25.69 -1.88
CA LYS A 341 27.25 -26.04 -1.28
C LYS A 341 28.01 -24.82 -0.84
N ARG A 342 28.36 -24.75 0.44
CA ARG A 342 29.30 -23.75 0.96
C ARG A 342 30.75 -24.20 0.86
N TYR A 343 31.01 -25.50 0.86
CA TYR A 343 32.35 -26.07 0.72
C TYR A 343 32.39 -27.11 -0.40
N CYS A 344 33.52 -27.17 -1.12
CA CYS A 344 33.82 -28.16 -2.14
C CYS A 344 34.12 -29.52 -1.47
N GLU A 345 33.06 -30.19 -1.03
CA GLU A 345 33.09 -31.50 -0.39
C GLU A 345 32.12 -32.48 -1.07
N GLY A 346 32.28 -33.78 -0.78
CA GLY A 346 31.46 -34.84 -1.39
C GLY A 346 31.82 -35.10 -2.86
N THR A 347 30.81 -35.25 -3.71
CA THR A 347 30.97 -35.68 -5.11
C THR A 347 31.87 -34.75 -5.93
N ASP A 348 31.82 -33.44 -5.69
CA ASP A 348 32.60 -32.47 -6.48
C ASP A 348 34.12 -32.63 -6.26
N LYS A 349 34.52 -32.93 -5.02
CA LYS A 349 35.92 -33.23 -4.67
C LYS A 349 36.46 -34.51 -5.31
N ASN A 350 35.59 -35.49 -5.55
CA ASN A 350 35.98 -36.86 -5.91
C ASN A 350 35.66 -37.25 -7.35
N SER A 351 34.87 -36.47 -8.09
CA SER A 351 34.30 -36.90 -9.38
C SER A 351 34.20 -35.81 -10.46
N PHE A 352 34.42 -34.54 -10.14
CA PHE A 352 34.28 -33.44 -11.10
C PHE A 352 35.56 -32.59 -11.17
N TYR A 353 36.49 -32.98 -12.02
CA TYR A 353 37.78 -32.30 -12.21
C TYR A 353 37.63 -30.95 -12.93
N ASP A 354 36.70 -30.82 -13.88
CA ASP A 354 36.52 -29.60 -14.71
C ASP A 354 35.79 -28.45 -13.98
N ILE A 355 35.10 -28.73 -12.85
CA ILE A 355 34.40 -27.68 -12.08
C ILE A 355 35.40 -26.75 -11.38
N LEU A 356 36.57 -27.29 -11.02
CA LEU A 356 37.68 -26.54 -10.43
C LEU A 356 38.42 -25.70 -11.47
N GLU A 357 38.20 -25.96 -12.76
CA GLU A 357 38.75 -25.19 -13.88
C GLU A 357 37.83 -24.03 -14.28
N ASN A 358 36.60 -23.95 -13.74
CA ASN A 358 35.70 -22.83 -13.98
C ASN A 358 36.23 -21.57 -13.27
N GLU A 359 36.68 -20.59 -14.04
CA GLU A 359 37.22 -19.32 -13.55
C GLU A 359 36.23 -18.51 -12.68
N GLU A 360 34.92 -18.81 -12.75
CA GLU A 360 33.88 -18.19 -11.92
C GLU A 360 33.78 -18.80 -10.51
N ILE A 361 34.45 -19.93 -10.25
CA ILE A 361 34.46 -20.64 -8.98
C ILE A 361 35.77 -20.34 -8.25
N VAL A 362 35.67 -19.56 -7.17
CA VAL A 362 36.83 -19.22 -6.32
C VAL A 362 36.75 -20.00 -5.02
N LEU A 363 37.75 -20.84 -4.76
CA LEU A 363 37.85 -21.63 -3.54
C LEU A 363 38.89 -21.06 -2.56
N SER A 364 38.63 -21.22 -1.26
CA SER A 364 39.64 -21.00 -0.22
C SER A 364 40.71 -22.09 -0.26
N ASN A 365 41.97 -21.69 -0.35
CA ASN A 365 43.14 -22.57 -0.35
C ASN A 365 43.27 -23.42 0.93
N GLN A 366 42.64 -23.01 2.04
CA GLN A 366 42.80 -23.66 3.34
C GLN A 366 41.79 -24.78 3.61
N ASN A 367 40.55 -24.64 3.12
CA ASN A 367 39.44 -25.50 3.52
C ASN A 367 38.42 -25.80 2.40
N GLY A 368 38.64 -25.32 1.17
CA GLY A 368 37.75 -25.56 0.04
C GLY A 368 36.41 -24.81 0.10
N GLU A 369 36.29 -23.73 0.87
CA GLU A 369 35.10 -22.88 0.90
C GLU A 369 34.89 -22.11 -0.41
N TYR A 370 33.66 -22.04 -0.92
CA TYR A 370 33.32 -21.20 -2.07
C TYR A 370 33.25 -19.72 -1.64
N LEU A 371 34.26 -18.95 -2.04
CA LEU A 371 34.44 -17.57 -1.58
C LEU A 371 33.45 -16.58 -2.23
N CYS A 372 32.94 -16.87 -3.43
CA CYS A 372 31.90 -16.06 -4.08
C CYS A 372 30.47 -16.38 -3.56
N GLY A 373 30.38 -17.10 -2.45
CA GLY A 373 29.15 -17.58 -1.83
C GLY A 373 28.81 -19.02 -2.25
N PRO A 374 27.76 -19.63 -1.65
CA PRO A 374 27.38 -21.01 -1.92
C PRO A 374 27.15 -21.32 -3.41
N TYR A 375 27.76 -22.39 -3.88
CA TYR A 375 27.59 -22.95 -5.21
C TYR A 375 26.29 -23.74 -5.31
N ILE A 376 25.57 -23.63 -6.43
CA ILE A 376 24.31 -24.34 -6.68
C ILE A 376 24.55 -25.36 -7.79
N ARG A 377 24.32 -26.62 -7.48
CA ARG A 377 24.41 -27.74 -8.41
C ARG A 377 23.02 -28.34 -8.62
N PHE A 378 22.75 -28.77 -9.83
CA PHE A 378 21.54 -29.51 -10.15
C PHE A 378 21.90 -30.93 -10.56
N ASP A 379 21.23 -31.92 -9.98
CA ASP A 379 21.43 -33.33 -10.30
C ASP A 379 20.13 -33.94 -10.82
N TRP A 380 20.21 -34.69 -11.92
CA TRP A 380 19.06 -35.45 -12.39
C TRP A 380 18.83 -36.65 -11.50
N ARG A 381 17.63 -36.75 -10.93
CA ARG A 381 17.26 -37.84 -10.06
C ARG A 381 17.03 -39.11 -10.88
N ASN A 382 17.56 -40.23 -10.40
CA ASN A 382 17.39 -41.52 -11.07
C ASN A 382 15.87 -41.80 -11.31
N PRO A 383 15.46 -42.12 -12.55
CA PRO A 383 14.06 -42.34 -12.90
C PRO A 383 13.35 -43.46 -12.10
N ASN A 384 14.11 -44.35 -11.46
CA ASN A 384 13.59 -45.37 -10.55
C ASN A 384 12.94 -44.80 -9.28
N HIS A 385 13.17 -43.53 -8.92
CA HIS A 385 12.60 -42.84 -7.76
C HIS A 385 11.43 -41.90 -8.09
N ILE A 386 10.86 -42.01 -9.30
CA ILE A 386 9.77 -41.14 -9.78
C ILE A 386 8.43 -41.89 -9.79
N SER A 387 7.33 -41.16 -9.56
CA SER A 387 5.96 -41.68 -9.47
C SER A 387 5.48 -42.40 -10.76
N PRO A 388 4.51 -43.33 -10.66
CA PRO A 388 3.94 -44.03 -11.80
C PRO A 388 3.37 -43.12 -12.90
N THR A 389 2.87 -41.93 -12.54
CA THR A 389 2.33 -40.95 -13.48
C THR A 389 3.42 -40.38 -14.39
N THR A 390 4.62 -40.16 -13.86
CA THR A 390 5.79 -39.68 -14.64
C THR A 390 6.49 -40.83 -15.39
N ARG A 391 6.34 -42.09 -14.93
CA ARG A 391 6.87 -43.29 -15.63
C ARG A 391 6.25 -43.54 -17.00
N LYS A 392 5.03 -43.07 -17.29
CA LYS A 392 4.40 -43.22 -18.61
C LYS A 392 5.23 -42.61 -19.75
N CYS A 393 6.13 -41.68 -19.44
CA CYS A 393 7.06 -41.07 -20.41
C CYS A 393 8.38 -41.85 -20.60
N LEU A 394 8.66 -42.87 -19.78
CA LEU A 394 9.91 -43.63 -19.76
C LEU A 394 9.62 -45.14 -19.91
N ASN A 395 8.96 -45.52 -21.00
CA ASN A 395 8.70 -46.91 -21.33
C ASN A 395 10.00 -47.64 -21.69
N ARG A 396 10.57 -48.40 -20.74
CA ARG A 396 11.18 -49.74 -20.92
C ARG A 396 11.84 -50.22 -19.61
N ASN A 397 11.21 -51.21 -18.96
CA ASN A 397 11.77 -52.29 -18.11
C ASN A 397 11.28 -52.35 -16.62
N PRO A 398 10.31 -53.23 -16.28
CA PRO A 398 9.61 -53.25 -14.98
C PRO A 398 10.15 -54.19 -13.87
N TYR A 399 11.36 -54.76 -13.97
CA TYR A 399 11.76 -55.91 -13.13
C TYR A 399 12.59 -55.62 -11.86
N TYR A 400 13.11 -54.42 -11.70
CA TYR A 400 14.13 -54.16 -10.66
C TYR A 400 13.56 -54.07 -9.24
N TYR A 401 12.41 -53.42 -9.09
CA TYR A 401 11.83 -53.06 -7.81
C TYR A 401 11.17 -54.23 -7.09
N ILE A 402 10.62 -55.17 -7.86
CA ILE A 402 9.95 -56.38 -7.37
C ILE A 402 10.96 -57.37 -6.75
N TYR A 403 12.19 -57.43 -7.27
CA TYR A 403 13.23 -58.35 -6.80
C TYR A 403 13.86 -57.86 -5.47
N GLU A 404 14.11 -56.55 -5.34
CA GLU A 404 14.78 -55.96 -4.16
C GLU A 404 13.99 -56.14 -2.86
N GLU A 405 12.69 -55.85 -2.92
CA GLU A 405 11.77 -55.88 -1.78
C GLU A 405 11.62 -57.30 -1.20
N ALA A 406 11.99 -58.29 -2.00
CA ALA A 406 11.57 -59.65 -1.84
C ALA A 406 12.71 -60.57 -1.37
N VAL A 407 13.96 -60.28 -1.76
CA VAL A 407 15.16 -61.00 -1.25
C VAL A 407 15.87 -60.27 -0.11
N GLY A 408 15.39 -59.08 0.26
CA GLY A 408 16.05 -58.20 1.20
C GLY A 408 17.20 -57.44 0.54
N LYS A 409 17.30 -56.15 0.90
CA LYS A 409 18.20 -55.19 0.28
C LYS A 409 19.66 -55.65 0.17
N GLU A 410 20.17 -56.24 1.23
CA GLU A 410 21.57 -56.68 1.30
C GLU A 410 21.88 -57.79 0.27
N VAL A 411 20.93 -58.70 0.03
CA VAL A 411 21.08 -59.81 -0.93
C VAL A 411 20.88 -59.32 -2.36
N PHE A 412 19.93 -58.41 -2.59
CA PHE A 412 19.69 -57.77 -3.89
C PHE A 412 20.94 -57.04 -4.40
N PHE A 413 21.56 -56.21 -3.54
CA PHE A 413 22.77 -55.47 -3.88
C PHE A 413 23.96 -56.41 -4.19
N LYS A 414 24.10 -57.52 -3.44
CA LYS A 414 25.27 -58.40 -3.51
C LYS A 414 25.22 -59.46 -4.62
N LYS A 415 24.02 -59.85 -5.08
CA LYS A 415 23.84 -60.89 -6.11
C LYS A 415 23.46 -60.36 -7.49
N ILE A 416 22.78 -59.22 -7.59
CA ILE A 416 22.25 -58.70 -8.87
C ILE A 416 23.04 -57.49 -9.39
N LEU A 417 23.29 -56.49 -8.55
CA LEU A 417 23.98 -55.26 -8.97
C LEU A 417 25.50 -55.44 -9.18
N THR A 418 26.13 -56.33 -8.43
CA THR A 418 27.59 -56.58 -8.49
C THR A 418 28.03 -57.61 -9.53
N ASN A 419 27.14 -58.49 -10.02
CA ASN A 419 27.53 -59.65 -10.83
C ASN A 419 27.13 -59.64 -12.33
N LYS A 420 26.39 -58.64 -12.86
CA LYS A 420 26.11 -58.55 -14.31
C LYS A 420 25.99 -57.12 -14.86
N GLN A 421 26.48 -56.96 -16.11
CA GLN A 421 26.56 -55.77 -16.98
C GLN A 421 25.24 -55.02 -17.35
N TYR A 422 24.10 -55.29 -16.70
CA TYR A 422 22.78 -54.82 -17.18
C TYR A 422 22.17 -53.63 -16.41
N ALA A 423 22.95 -52.93 -15.60
CA ALA A 423 22.53 -51.65 -15.03
C ALA A 423 23.76 -50.74 -14.84
N LEU A 424 24.14 -50.03 -15.90
CA LEU A 424 24.85 -48.77 -15.70
C LEU A 424 23.79 -47.77 -15.19
N PRO A 425 23.82 -47.32 -13.93
CA PRO A 425 22.83 -46.39 -13.43
C PRO A 425 23.04 -45.04 -14.13
N VAL A 426 22.02 -44.58 -14.85
CA VAL A 426 21.98 -43.21 -15.40
C VAL A 426 21.51 -42.22 -14.30
N GLY A 427 22.01 -42.37 -13.07
CA GLY A 427 21.58 -41.62 -11.88
C GLY A 427 22.68 -40.72 -11.31
N ASP A 428 22.27 -39.59 -10.72
CA ASP A 428 23.09 -38.60 -10.00
C ASP A 428 24.19 -37.94 -10.86
N LYS A 429 23.82 -37.58 -12.09
CA LYS A 429 24.69 -36.75 -12.94
C LYS A 429 24.31 -35.28 -12.79
N ASN A 430 25.34 -34.46 -12.57
CA ASN A 430 25.25 -33.02 -12.67
C ASN A 430 24.68 -32.65 -14.05
N ILE A 431 23.66 -31.78 -14.06
CA ILE A 431 23.02 -31.29 -15.26
C ILE A 431 23.19 -29.77 -15.35
N THR A 432 23.52 -29.31 -16.55
CA THR A 432 23.71 -27.89 -16.84
C THR A 432 22.39 -27.13 -16.78
N GLU A 433 22.43 -25.87 -16.36
CA GLU A 433 21.26 -24.99 -16.28
C GLU A 433 20.48 -24.88 -17.59
N ASP A 434 21.17 -24.84 -18.73
CA ASP A 434 20.55 -24.74 -20.06
C ASP A 434 19.56 -25.87 -20.32
N LEU A 435 19.90 -27.10 -19.92
CA LEU A 435 19.05 -28.28 -20.08
C LEU A 435 17.82 -28.24 -19.16
N LEU A 436 17.90 -27.54 -18.04
CA LEU A 436 16.82 -27.44 -17.07
C LEU A 436 15.85 -26.29 -17.34
N THR A 437 16.19 -25.34 -18.21
CA THR A 437 15.36 -24.16 -18.52
C THR A 437 13.95 -24.55 -19.01
N HIS A 438 13.79 -25.74 -19.59
CA HIS A 438 12.51 -26.30 -20.03
C HIS A 438 11.77 -27.12 -18.96
N VAL A 439 12.43 -27.44 -17.86
CA VAL A 439 11.92 -28.27 -16.75
C VAL A 439 11.51 -27.40 -15.56
N MET A 440 12.26 -26.33 -15.29
CA MET A 440 12.00 -25.45 -14.15
C MET A 440 12.49 -24.03 -14.36
N ASN A 441 11.93 -23.08 -13.61
CA ASN A 441 12.38 -21.70 -13.60
C ASN A 441 13.70 -21.54 -12.82
N ILE A 442 14.84 -21.69 -13.50
CA ILE A 442 16.17 -21.70 -12.88
C ILE A 442 16.47 -20.44 -12.07
N LYS A 443 16.13 -19.25 -12.58
CA LYS A 443 16.37 -18.01 -11.83
C LYS A 443 15.61 -18.02 -10.50
N ARG A 444 14.33 -18.37 -10.53
CA ARG A 444 13.49 -18.41 -9.33
C ARG A 444 13.94 -19.51 -8.37
N VAL A 445 14.30 -20.68 -8.87
CA VAL A 445 14.82 -21.79 -8.07
C VAL A 445 16.09 -21.38 -7.34
N LYS A 446 17.07 -20.81 -8.04
CA LYS A 446 18.32 -20.31 -7.45
C LYS A 446 18.06 -19.30 -6.34
N LEU A 447 17.15 -18.35 -6.56
CA LEU A 447 16.75 -17.37 -5.55
C LEU A 447 16.16 -18.04 -4.30
N SER A 448 15.23 -18.98 -4.49
CA SER A 448 14.55 -19.66 -3.39
C SER A 448 15.51 -20.52 -2.58
N VAL A 449 16.36 -21.35 -3.22
CA VAL A 449 17.30 -22.22 -2.50
C VAL A 449 18.41 -21.46 -1.80
N LEU A 450 18.90 -20.35 -2.38
CA LEU A 450 19.86 -19.50 -1.68
C LEU A 450 19.23 -18.83 -0.46
N LYS A 451 18.01 -18.30 -0.57
CA LYS A 451 17.30 -17.77 0.60
C LYS A 451 17.15 -18.82 1.69
N MET A 452 16.73 -20.03 1.33
CA MET A 452 16.60 -21.14 2.27
C MET A 452 17.96 -21.51 2.90
N PHE A 453 19.00 -21.67 2.09
CA PHE A 453 20.35 -21.99 2.55
C PHE A 453 20.87 -20.96 3.54
N MET A 454 20.76 -19.68 3.18
CA MET A 454 21.25 -18.59 3.98
C MET A 454 20.47 -18.43 5.30
N VAL A 455 19.16 -18.67 5.28
CA VAL A 455 18.36 -18.76 6.52
C VAL A 455 18.91 -19.87 7.43
N ILE A 456 19.06 -21.08 6.92
CA ILE A 456 19.56 -22.23 7.70
C ILE A 456 20.96 -21.94 8.25
N GLN A 457 21.87 -21.48 7.40
CA GLN A 457 23.24 -21.11 7.76
C GLN A 457 23.27 -20.06 8.87
N SER A 458 22.39 -19.07 8.83
CA SER A 458 22.33 -18.03 9.86
C SER A 458 21.90 -18.59 11.23
N TYR A 459 20.98 -19.55 11.28
CA TYR A 459 20.63 -20.19 12.55
C TYR A 459 21.76 -21.10 13.06
N PHE A 460 22.43 -21.81 12.15
CA PHE A 460 23.55 -22.70 12.49
C PHE A 460 24.71 -21.95 13.14
N SER A 461 25.08 -20.78 12.61
CA SER A 461 26.18 -19.98 13.18
C SER A 461 25.91 -19.51 14.61
N ARG A 462 24.64 -19.35 15.00
CA ARG A 462 24.24 -18.95 16.37
C ARG A 462 24.36 -20.05 17.41
N VAL A 463 24.44 -21.30 16.96
CA VAL A 463 24.58 -22.49 17.82
C VAL A 463 25.91 -23.22 17.58
N ASN A 464 26.92 -22.51 17.05
CA ASN A 464 28.26 -23.03 16.79
C ASN A 464 28.30 -24.21 15.81
N LEU A 465 27.36 -24.23 14.85
CA LEU A 465 27.30 -25.22 13.76
C LEU A 465 27.57 -24.56 12.41
N VAL A 466 28.00 -25.36 11.45
CA VAL A 466 28.23 -24.96 10.07
C VAL A 466 27.54 -25.95 9.15
N ILE A 467 26.76 -25.44 8.20
CA ILE A 467 26.21 -26.24 7.11
C ILE A 467 27.19 -26.23 5.94
N LYS A 468 27.64 -27.41 5.54
CA LYS A 468 28.60 -27.60 4.46
C LYS A 468 27.90 -27.64 3.11
N ASP A 469 26.82 -28.42 3.04
CA ASP A 469 25.89 -28.45 1.92
C ASP A 469 24.51 -28.98 2.32
N VAL A 470 23.54 -28.80 1.42
CA VAL A 470 22.15 -29.26 1.56
C VAL A 470 21.57 -29.61 0.20
N CYS A 471 20.71 -30.62 0.15
CA CYS A 471 19.86 -30.95 -0.98
C CYS A 471 18.43 -30.45 -0.74
N PHE A 472 17.89 -29.71 -1.71
CA PHE A 472 16.51 -29.25 -1.75
C PHE A 472 15.76 -29.83 -2.95
N MET A 473 14.42 -29.86 -2.83
CA MET A 473 13.50 -30.14 -3.92
C MET A 473 12.49 -29.00 -4.02
N LEU A 474 12.32 -28.43 -5.22
CA LEU A 474 11.32 -27.40 -5.49
C LEU A 474 10.39 -27.81 -6.64
N ASP A 475 9.21 -27.21 -6.67
CA ASP A 475 8.30 -27.32 -7.81
C ASP A 475 8.93 -26.73 -9.09
N ASN A 476 8.30 -26.97 -10.24
CA ASN A 476 8.77 -26.48 -11.54
C ASN A 476 8.83 -24.94 -11.61
N LYS A 477 8.06 -24.22 -10.79
CA LYS A 477 8.10 -22.75 -10.70
C LYS A 477 9.23 -22.22 -9.81
N GLY A 478 9.82 -23.06 -8.96
CA GLY A 478 10.77 -22.63 -7.93
C GLY A 478 10.12 -21.83 -6.81
N GLU A 479 8.81 -21.95 -6.63
CA GLU A 479 8.01 -21.18 -5.67
C GLU A 479 7.83 -21.90 -4.34
N GLN A 480 7.82 -23.24 -4.35
CA GLN A 480 7.49 -24.03 -3.17
C GLN A 480 8.47 -25.17 -2.95
N PHE A 481 9.02 -25.24 -1.73
CA PHE A 481 9.79 -26.39 -1.28
C PHE A 481 8.89 -27.60 -0.95
N TRP A 482 9.35 -28.80 -1.31
CA TRP A 482 8.71 -30.08 -1.01
C TRP A 482 9.76 -31.16 -0.70
N SER A 483 9.30 -32.37 -0.36
CA SER A 483 10.15 -33.44 0.22
C SER A 483 10.65 -33.08 1.62
N GLU A 484 11.40 -33.98 2.25
CA GLU A 484 12.01 -33.80 3.56
C GLU A 484 13.23 -32.86 3.56
N VAL A 485 13.42 -32.17 4.68
CA VAL A 485 14.61 -31.39 5.01
C VAL A 485 15.01 -31.79 6.43
N ASN A 486 16.17 -32.41 6.62
CA ASN A 486 16.68 -32.83 7.93
C ASN A 486 18.18 -33.17 7.81
N GLN A 487 18.77 -33.72 8.89
CA GLN A 487 20.17 -34.15 8.96
C GLN A 487 20.57 -35.16 7.87
N ASP A 488 19.62 -35.86 7.25
CA ASP A 488 19.85 -36.81 6.15
C ASP A 488 20.18 -36.08 4.83
N CYS A 489 19.67 -34.86 4.68
CA CYS A 489 19.72 -34.05 3.46
C CYS A 489 20.89 -33.06 3.42
N MET A 490 21.74 -33.05 4.44
CA MET A 490 22.76 -32.03 4.67
C MET A 490 24.10 -32.64 5.09
N ARG A 491 25.15 -31.82 5.06
CA ARG A 491 26.40 -32.05 5.78
C ARG A 491 26.57 -30.97 6.84
N ILE A 492 26.79 -31.38 8.09
CA ILE A 492 26.73 -30.50 9.26
C ILE A 492 27.90 -30.82 10.19
N THR A 493 28.70 -29.80 10.50
CA THR A 493 29.82 -29.94 11.44
C THR A 493 29.76 -28.88 12.53
N ALA A 494 30.44 -29.12 13.65
CA ALA A 494 30.76 -28.04 14.58
C ALA A 494 31.69 -27.01 13.90
N MET A 495 31.56 -25.74 14.28
CA MET A 495 32.37 -24.66 13.69
C MET A 495 33.84 -24.74 14.11
N ASP A 496 34.11 -25.21 15.33
CA ASP A 496 35.44 -25.36 15.94
C ASP A 496 36.11 -26.70 15.62
N ASN A 497 35.35 -27.70 15.17
CA ASN A 497 35.87 -29.03 14.84
C ASN A 497 35.10 -29.70 13.69
N SER A 498 35.70 -29.70 12.49
CA SER A 498 35.11 -30.32 11.29
C SER A 498 34.95 -31.84 11.36
N GLN A 499 35.64 -32.52 12.28
CA GLN A 499 35.45 -33.96 12.52
C GLN A 499 34.21 -34.26 13.37
N ASN A 500 33.69 -33.25 14.09
CA ASN A 500 32.47 -33.39 14.89
C ASN A 500 31.25 -33.20 14.00
N LYS A 501 30.76 -34.31 13.43
CA LYS A 501 29.64 -34.35 12.48
C LYS A 501 28.29 -34.54 13.19
N PHE A 502 27.23 -34.00 12.58
CA PHE A 502 25.84 -34.10 13.06
C PHE A 502 24.87 -34.65 11.99
N ASP A 503 25.39 -35.17 10.89
CA ASP A 503 24.61 -35.58 9.72
C ASP A 503 24.86 -37.05 9.31
N LYS A 504 24.29 -37.48 8.17
CA LYS A 504 24.40 -38.84 7.66
C LYS A 504 25.83 -39.29 7.34
N ASP A 505 26.81 -38.39 7.20
CA ASP A 505 28.21 -38.75 6.98
C ASP A 505 28.77 -39.67 8.08
N ILE A 506 28.22 -39.64 9.29
CA ILE A 506 28.55 -40.60 10.37
C ILE A 506 28.28 -42.04 9.88
N TRP A 507 27.11 -42.26 9.27
CA TRP A 507 26.73 -43.53 8.67
C TRP A 507 27.57 -43.85 7.43
N ARG A 508 27.89 -42.85 6.59
CA ARG A 508 28.74 -43.06 5.40
C ARG A 508 30.17 -43.45 5.74
N ALA A 509 30.63 -43.22 6.98
CA ALA A 509 31.96 -43.61 7.45
C ALA A 509 31.95 -44.95 8.21
N GLY A 510 30.98 -45.17 9.09
CA GLY A 510 30.97 -46.36 9.97
C GLY A 510 29.97 -47.46 9.60
N GLY A 511 28.98 -47.21 8.75
CA GLY A 511 27.93 -48.18 8.43
C GLY A 511 27.26 -48.73 9.70
N LEU A 512 27.09 -50.05 9.77
CA LEU A 512 26.39 -50.74 10.87
C LEU A 512 27.00 -50.49 12.27
N THR A 513 28.30 -50.16 12.37
CA THR A 513 28.96 -49.90 13.67
C THR A 513 28.67 -48.50 14.20
N SER A 514 28.07 -47.63 13.40
CA SER A 514 27.79 -46.23 13.75
C SER A 514 26.35 -45.96 14.23
N ARG A 515 25.51 -47.00 14.40
CA ARG A 515 24.09 -46.88 14.77
C ARG A 515 23.84 -46.04 16.03
N GLU A 516 24.59 -46.30 17.10
CA GLU A 516 24.45 -45.55 18.35
C GLU A 516 24.95 -44.11 18.21
N GLN A 517 26.06 -43.93 17.50
CA GLN A 517 26.67 -42.62 17.29
C GLN A 517 25.77 -41.69 16.47
N ILE A 518 25.15 -42.19 15.40
CA ILE A 518 24.25 -41.38 14.57
C ILE A 518 22.99 -40.98 15.34
N MET A 519 22.39 -41.91 16.10
CA MET A 519 21.24 -41.60 16.95
C MET A 519 21.58 -40.55 18.00
N LYS A 520 22.73 -40.70 18.67
CA LYS A 520 23.20 -39.72 19.65
C LYS A 520 23.36 -38.34 19.01
N LYS A 521 24.10 -38.24 17.89
CA LYS A 521 24.41 -36.96 17.26
C LYS A 521 23.19 -36.26 16.68
N TRP A 522 22.24 -37.01 16.10
CA TRP A 522 21.02 -36.42 15.57
C TRP A 522 20.10 -35.93 16.70
N ASN A 523 20.05 -36.63 17.84
CA ASN A 523 19.37 -36.15 19.03
C ASN A 523 20.06 -34.92 19.65
N ASP A 524 21.39 -34.92 19.75
CA ASP A 524 22.16 -33.75 20.22
C ASP A 524 21.81 -32.50 19.38
N PHE A 525 21.78 -32.64 18.04
CA PHE A 525 21.35 -31.57 17.13
C PHE A 525 19.93 -31.09 17.44
N ASN A 526 18.99 -32.01 17.62
CA ASN A 526 17.60 -31.68 17.89
C ASN A 526 17.45 -30.91 19.21
N ILE A 527 18.18 -31.31 20.25
CA ILE A 527 18.19 -30.65 21.57
C ILE A 527 18.74 -29.22 21.44
N ILE A 528 19.87 -29.05 20.76
CA ILE A 528 20.51 -27.73 20.57
C ILE A 528 19.53 -26.72 19.97
N PHE A 529 18.84 -27.09 18.89
CA PHE A 529 17.90 -26.17 18.24
C PHE A 529 16.57 -26.03 18.99
N THR A 530 16.10 -27.08 19.66
CA THR A 530 14.92 -26.98 20.53
C THR A 530 15.16 -25.97 21.65
N ASP A 531 16.30 -26.07 22.34
CA ASP A 531 16.71 -25.12 23.38
C ASP A 531 16.88 -23.71 22.81
N TYR A 532 17.46 -23.58 21.62
CA TYR A 532 17.63 -22.30 20.96
C TYR A 532 16.29 -21.61 20.71
N PHE A 533 15.31 -22.30 20.12
CA PHE A 533 14.01 -21.72 19.82
C PHE A 533 13.14 -21.49 21.06
N MET A 534 13.30 -22.32 22.10
CA MET A 534 12.69 -22.10 23.41
C MET A 534 13.17 -20.79 24.07
N LYS A 535 14.49 -20.52 24.02
CA LYS A 535 15.09 -19.30 24.56
C LYS A 535 14.86 -18.07 23.68
N ASN A 536 14.60 -18.27 22.39
CA ASN A 536 14.42 -17.20 21.41
C ASN A 536 13.02 -17.29 20.80
N LYS A 537 11.98 -16.96 21.58
CA LYS A 537 10.60 -16.97 21.09
C LYS A 537 10.43 -15.94 19.98
N PHE A 538 9.82 -16.33 18.85
CA PHE A 538 9.71 -15.48 17.65
C PHE A 538 9.16 -14.07 17.95
N HIS A 539 8.12 -13.98 18.78
CA HIS A 539 7.44 -12.74 19.13
C HIS A 539 8.27 -11.81 20.03
N GLU A 540 9.27 -12.35 20.73
CA GLU A 540 10.15 -11.62 21.64
C GLU A 540 11.45 -11.17 20.93
N THR A 541 12.04 -12.03 20.10
CA THR A 541 13.40 -11.82 19.58
C THR A 541 13.48 -11.43 18.11
N GLU A 542 12.55 -11.87 17.27
CA GLU A 542 12.67 -11.72 15.81
C GLU A 542 11.57 -10.86 15.17
N LEU A 543 10.47 -10.64 15.88
CA LEU A 543 9.30 -9.87 15.43
C LEU A 543 9.63 -8.39 15.21
N LEU A 544 10.57 -7.84 15.99
CA LEU A 544 10.96 -6.42 15.94
C LEU A 544 11.86 -6.07 14.74
N ASN A 545 12.55 -7.05 14.16
CA ASN A 545 13.48 -6.89 13.03
C ASN A 545 12.74 -7.06 11.70
N TYR A 546 12.01 -6.01 11.31
CA TYR A 546 11.00 -6.03 10.25
C TYR A 546 11.55 -6.18 8.82
N ASN A 547 12.76 -5.69 8.55
CA ASN A 547 13.29 -5.54 7.18
C ASN A 547 14.68 -6.15 6.98
N THR A 548 15.21 -6.82 8.00
CA THR A 548 16.52 -7.46 7.95
C THR A 548 16.35 -8.94 8.24
N TYR A 549 16.63 -9.75 7.24
CA TYR A 549 16.81 -11.17 7.45
C TYR A 549 18.19 -11.39 8.05
N TYR A 550 18.35 -12.44 8.86
CA TYR A 550 19.62 -12.73 9.53
C TYR A 550 20.79 -12.92 8.55
N TYR A 551 20.50 -13.29 7.31
CA TYR A 551 21.50 -13.46 6.25
C TYR A 551 21.88 -12.17 5.50
N THR A 552 21.15 -11.05 5.68
CA THR A 552 21.41 -9.80 4.95
C THR A 552 22.83 -9.28 5.22
N GLN A 553 23.35 -9.42 6.44
CA GLN A 553 24.69 -9.00 6.81
C GLN A 553 25.78 -9.84 6.13
N GLU A 554 25.62 -11.16 6.06
CA GLU A 554 26.57 -12.05 5.34
C GLU A 554 26.60 -11.72 3.84
N ILE A 555 25.45 -11.43 3.23
CA ILE A 555 25.39 -11.03 1.82
C ILE A 555 26.09 -9.68 1.59
N ASN A 556 25.89 -8.71 2.49
CA ASN A 556 26.58 -7.42 2.38
C ASN A 556 28.11 -7.60 2.50
N GLN A 557 28.58 -8.38 3.47
CA GLN A 557 30.01 -8.68 3.62
C GLN A 557 30.61 -9.33 2.36
N LEU A 558 29.86 -10.26 1.74
CA LEU A 558 30.25 -10.87 0.47
C LEU A 558 30.33 -9.84 -0.66
N LEU A 559 29.27 -9.03 -0.84
CA LEU A 559 29.16 -8.04 -1.92
C LEU A 559 30.16 -6.88 -1.81
N GLU A 560 30.58 -6.54 -0.59
CA GLU A 560 31.55 -5.48 -0.25
C GLU A 560 33.01 -5.96 -0.30
N ASN A 561 33.25 -7.27 -0.47
CA ASN A 561 34.59 -7.82 -0.50
C ASN A 561 35.31 -7.53 -1.83
N ASN A 562 36.05 -6.42 -1.85
CA ASN A 562 36.82 -5.95 -3.03
C ASN A 562 37.97 -6.87 -3.45
N THR A 563 38.35 -7.85 -2.63
CA THR A 563 39.41 -8.83 -2.98
C THR A 563 38.87 -10.01 -3.80
N LEU A 564 37.55 -10.20 -3.83
CA LEU A 564 36.89 -11.28 -4.55
C LEU A 564 36.25 -10.75 -5.83
N LYS A 565 36.65 -11.30 -6.98
CA LYS A 565 36.01 -10.98 -8.27
C LYS A 565 34.73 -11.80 -8.42
N ILE A 566 33.61 -11.29 -7.90
CA ILE A 566 32.30 -11.96 -7.99
C ILE A 566 31.75 -11.79 -9.43
N PRO A 567 31.38 -12.88 -10.13
CA PRO A 567 30.73 -12.81 -11.43
C PRO A 567 29.45 -11.96 -11.41
N LEU A 568 29.16 -11.24 -12.49
CA LEU A 568 27.99 -10.34 -12.58
C LEU A 568 26.67 -11.07 -12.32
N SER A 569 26.50 -12.27 -12.88
CA SER A 569 25.34 -13.14 -12.69
C SER A 569 25.12 -13.49 -11.21
N SER A 570 26.19 -13.83 -10.50
CA SER A 570 26.17 -14.11 -9.06
C SER A 570 25.89 -12.86 -8.24
N ARG A 571 26.47 -11.71 -8.61
CA ARG A 571 26.21 -10.42 -7.93
C ARG A 571 24.73 -10.02 -8.03
N GLU A 572 24.12 -10.13 -9.20
CA GLU A 572 22.70 -9.85 -9.40
C GLU A 572 21.82 -10.79 -8.56
N LEU A 573 22.15 -12.08 -8.53
CA LEU A 573 21.46 -13.06 -7.71
C LEU A 573 21.52 -12.71 -6.21
N TRP A 574 22.68 -12.30 -5.70
CA TRP A 574 22.86 -11.87 -4.31
C TRP A 574 22.04 -10.61 -3.97
N LEU A 575 21.97 -9.64 -4.88
CA LEU A 575 21.14 -8.44 -4.72
C LEU A 575 19.64 -8.77 -4.68
N ASP A 576 19.20 -9.76 -5.46
CA ASP A 576 17.82 -10.25 -5.47
C ASP A 576 17.50 -11.09 -4.20
N VAL A 577 18.46 -11.87 -3.68
CA VAL A 577 18.35 -12.62 -2.40
C VAL A 577 18.24 -11.66 -1.22
N ARG A 578 19.06 -10.61 -1.19
CA ARG A 578 19.09 -9.57 -0.14
C ARG A 578 17.72 -8.90 0.07
N GLY A 579 16.90 -8.83 -0.98
CA GLY A 579 15.66 -8.05 -1.00
C GLY A 579 15.92 -6.61 -1.45
N LYS A 580 14.90 -5.99 -2.08
CA LYS A 580 15.02 -4.65 -2.66
C LYS A 580 14.23 -3.66 -1.81
N ASN A 581 14.93 -2.95 -0.94
CA ASN A 581 14.36 -1.79 -0.23
C ASN A 581 13.99 -0.71 -1.24
N GLN A 582 13.08 0.18 -0.84
CA GLN A 582 12.69 1.31 -1.67
C GLN A 582 13.86 2.31 -1.77
N ARG A 583 14.67 2.20 -2.82
CA ARG A 583 15.85 3.03 -3.12
C ARG A 583 15.49 4.46 -3.54
N ARG A 584 15.62 5.42 -2.65
CA ARG A 584 15.40 6.86 -2.95
C ARG A 584 16.66 7.65 -2.71
N VAL A 585 16.75 8.85 -3.28
CA VAL A 585 17.79 9.83 -2.96
C VAL A 585 17.15 11.20 -2.73
N LEU A 586 17.78 12.01 -1.90
CA LEU A 586 17.53 13.45 -1.81
C LEU A 586 18.72 14.15 -2.47
N VAL A 587 18.51 14.87 -3.57
CA VAL A 587 19.59 15.62 -4.21
C VAL A 587 19.65 17.04 -3.68
N THR A 588 20.86 17.56 -3.44
CA THR A 588 21.06 18.87 -2.84
C THR A 588 21.76 19.85 -3.77
N MET A 589 21.33 21.11 -3.66
CA MET A 589 21.98 22.27 -4.26
C MET A 589 22.16 23.33 -3.19
N ASP A 590 23.39 23.66 -2.86
CA ASP A 590 23.66 24.74 -1.89
C ASP A 590 23.76 26.07 -2.66
N MET A 591 23.24 27.14 -2.08
CA MET A 591 23.20 28.48 -2.68
C MET A 591 23.97 29.47 -1.81
N TYR A 592 24.86 30.25 -2.42
CA TYR A 592 25.61 31.33 -1.77
C TYR A 592 25.68 32.55 -2.71
N ASN A 593 25.31 33.74 -2.20
CA ASN A 593 25.28 35.00 -2.95
C ASN A 593 24.48 34.94 -4.28
N GLY A 594 23.44 34.11 -4.32
CA GLY A 594 22.60 33.87 -5.50
C GLY A 594 23.22 32.94 -6.54
N GLN A 595 24.30 32.24 -6.20
CA GLN A 595 24.99 31.28 -7.07
C GLN A 595 25.04 29.89 -6.42
N PRO A 596 24.95 28.81 -7.22
CA PRO A 596 25.07 27.46 -6.71
C PRO A 596 26.53 27.14 -6.33
N ALA A 597 26.73 26.61 -5.13
CA ALA A 597 28.01 26.50 -4.48
C ALA A 597 28.22 25.11 -3.85
N LEU A 598 29.49 24.76 -3.59
CA LEU A 598 29.87 23.58 -2.82
C LEU A 598 30.54 23.99 -1.51
N VAL A 599 30.18 23.28 -0.44
CA VAL A 599 30.71 23.48 0.90
C VAL A 599 31.68 22.36 1.26
N LYS A 600 32.78 22.70 1.92
CA LYS A 600 33.67 21.76 2.61
C LYS A 600 34.01 22.31 3.99
N SER A 601 33.82 21.50 5.03
CA SER A 601 34.11 21.91 6.42
C SER A 601 33.45 23.26 6.80
N SER A 602 32.18 23.44 6.42
CA SER A 602 31.40 24.66 6.66
C SER A 602 31.93 25.94 6.00
N GLN A 603 32.74 25.82 4.94
CA GLN A 603 33.19 26.94 4.11
C GLN A 603 32.81 26.73 2.66
N VAL A 604 32.40 27.81 1.97
CA VAL A 604 32.18 27.79 0.52
C VAL A 604 33.52 27.69 -0.18
N CYS A 605 33.70 26.66 -1.00
CA CYS A 605 34.98 26.40 -1.66
C CYS A 605 34.94 26.55 -3.17
N GLU A 606 33.76 26.37 -3.78
CA GLU A 606 33.64 26.25 -5.23
C GLU A 606 32.26 26.71 -5.68
N ILE A 607 32.19 27.47 -6.78
CA ILE A 607 30.95 27.76 -7.51
C ILE A 607 30.87 26.79 -8.67
N HIS A 608 29.71 26.16 -8.86
CA HIS A 608 29.50 25.20 -9.94
C HIS A 608 28.45 25.69 -10.93
N SER A 609 28.23 24.94 -12.02
CA SER A 609 27.25 25.28 -13.06
C SER A 609 27.39 26.72 -13.58
N ASP A 610 28.63 27.21 -13.68
CA ASP A 610 29.00 28.57 -14.11
C ASP A 610 28.27 29.69 -13.32
N GLY A 611 27.89 29.41 -12.07
CA GLY A 611 27.13 30.34 -11.23
C GLY A 611 25.64 30.44 -11.59
N ASN A 612 25.16 29.64 -12.55
CA ASN A 612 23.79 29.67 -13.03
C ASN A 612 22.90 28.66 -12.30
N TYR A 613 22.07 29.15 -11.39
CA TYR A 613 21.13 28.33 -10.62
C TYR A 613 20.03 27.67 -11.49
N TRP A 614 19.67 28.23 -12.65
CA TRP A 614 18.72 27.59 -13.58
C TRP A 614 19.32 26.34 -14.21
N GLN A 615 20.58 26.42 -14.62
CA GLN A 615 21.30 25.28 -15.17
C GLN A 615 21.47 24.19 -14.12
N ALA A 616 21.82 24.58 -12.88
CA ALA A 616 21.94 23.66 -11.76
C ALA A 616 20.59 22.96 -11.46
N ILE A 617 19.51 23.70 -11.20
CA ILE A 617 18.21 23.10 -10.87
C ILE A 617 17.63 22.27 -12.02
N GLU A 618 17.83 22.69 -13.28
CA GLU A 618 17.40 21.88 -14.43
C GLU A 618 18.12 20.54 -14.45
N SER A 619 19.41 20.49 -14.08
CA SER A 619 20.20 19.26 -14.07
C SER A 619 19.73 18.24 -13.02
N ILE A 620 19.24 18.66 -11.86
CA ILE A 620 18.75 17.76 -10.79
C ILE A 620 17.22 17.68 -10.72
N GLY A 621 16.51 18.54 -11.45
CA GLY A 621 15.05 18.65 -11.50
C GLY A 621 14.31 17.37 -11.92
N ILE A 622 15.04 16.39 -12.47
CA ILE A 622 14.53 15.07 -12.81
C ILE A 622 14.18 14.22 -11.59
N PHE A 623 14.79 14.50 -10.44
CA PHE A 623 14.49 13.80 -9.20
C PHE A 623 13.19 14.33 -8.56
N PRO A 624 12.45 13.46 -7.84
CA PRO A 624 11.18 13.85 -7.24
C PRO A 624 11.30 14.65 -5.94
N ASP A 625 12.48 14.64 -5.30
CA ASP A 625 12.77 15.33 -4.05
C ASP A 625 14.14 16.04 -4.15
N ILE A 626 14.14 17.36 -3.96
CA ILE A 626 15.32 18.22 -4.08
C ILE A 626 15.42 19.06 -2.82
N LEU A 627 16.59 19.17 -2.18
CA LEU A 627 16.83 20.08 -1.08
C LEU A 627 17.74 21.23 -1.54
N ILE A 628 17.26 22.47 -1.44
CA ILE A 628 18.07 23.66 -1.73
C ILE A 628 18.44 24.31 -0.40
N VAL A 629 19.72 24.57 -0.16
CA VAL A 629 20.20 25.13 1.12
C VAL A 629 20.62 26.58 0.93
N ASP A 630 20.05 27.48 1.72
CA ASP A 630 20.47 28.88 1.80
C ASP A 630 21.69 29.01 2.73
N LEU A 631 22.90 29.09 2.15
CA LEU A 631 24.13 29.17 2.92
C LEU A 631 24.33 30.53 3.58
N ASN A 632 23.88 31.63 2.95
CA ASN A 632 23.93 32.97 3.57
C ASN A 632 23.11 32.95 4.88
N GLY A 633 21.87 32.44 4.81
CA GLY A 633 21.04 32.24 5.99
C GLY A 633 21.69 31.30 7.02
N ALA A 634 22.28 30.18 6.58
CA ALA A 634 22.96 29.23 7.45
C ALA A 634 24.16 29.86 8.20
N PHE A 635 24.94 30.71 7.54
CA PHE A 635 26.05 31.45 8.13
C PHE A 635 25.63 32.64 9.00
N GLY A 636 24.33 32.97 9.02
CA GLY A 636 23.78 34.05 9.86
C GLY A 636 23.80 35.42 9.18
N GLU A 637 24.00 35.46 7.87
CA GLU A 637 23.86 36.67 7.08
C GLU A 637 22.37 37.01 6.88
N THR A 638 22.07 38.29 6.70
CA THR A 638 20.69 38.81 6.55
C THR A 638 20.26 38.96 5.09
N ASP A 639 21.12 38.62 4.12
CA ASP A 639 20.79 38.66 2.70
C ASP A 639 19.72 37.60 2.36
N THR A 640 18.59 38.05 1.80
CA THR A 640 17.45 37.19 1.42
C THR A 640 17.49 36.76 -0.04
N LYS A 641 18.51 37.16 -0.82
CA LYS A 641 18.63 36.88 -2.26
C LYS A 641 18.45 35.39 -2.58
N ASN A 642 19.08 34.50 -1.83
CA ASN A 642 18.93 33.05 -2.03
C ASN A 642 17.50 32.58 -1.74
N ARG A 643 16.91 33.06 -0.64
CA ARG A 643 15.55 32.70 -0.23
C ARG A 643 14.54 33.05 -1.32
N GLU A 644 14.66 34.22 -1.94
CA GLU A 644 13.79 34.62 -3.05
C GLU A 644 13.99 33.76 -4.30
N ILE A 645 15.24 33.37 -4.61
CA ILE A 645 15.52 32.41 -5.69
C ILE A 645 14.88 31.05 -5.38
N ILE A 646 15.01 30.55 -4.16
CA ILE A 646 14.44 29.27 -3.71
C ILE A 646 12.91 29.29 -3.86
N LYS A 647 12.24 30.35 -3.40
CA LYS A 647 10.78 30.54 -3.54
C LYS A 647 10.36 30.50 -5.00
N LYS A 648 11.12 31.14 -5.90
CA LYS A 648 10.88 31.10 -7.35
C LYS A 648 11.05 29.70 -7.93
N LEU A 649 12.06 28.95 -7.50
CA LEU A 649 12.31 27.59 -7.97
C LEU A 649 11.24 26.60 -7.48
N ALA A 650 10.74 26.76 -6.26
CA ALA A 650 9.72 25.91 -5.66
C ALA A 650 8.36 25.96 -6.38
N LEU A 651 8.10 27.00 -7.20
CA LEU A 651 6.91 27.05 -8.07
C LEU A 651 6.96 26.01 -9.19
N LYS A 652 8.16 25.59 -9.62
CA LYS A 652 8.36 24.67 -10.77
C LYS A 652 8.90 23.31 -10.35
N TYR A 653 9.67 23.24 -9.27
CA TYR A 653 10.37 22.03 -8.82
C TYR A 653 9.94 21.61 -7.42
N PRO A 654 10.01 20.30 -7.10
CA PRO A 654 9.64 19.76 -5.80
C PRO A 654 10.72 20.05 -4.74
N VAL A 655 10.80 21.29 -4.29
CA VAL A 655 11.88 21.80 -3.44
C VAL A 655 11.54 21.65 -1.95
N HIS A 656 12.48 21.07 -1.19
CA HIS A 656 12.67 21.27 0.24
C HIS A 656 13.71 22.37 0.44
N THR A 657 13.66 23.08 1.56
CA THR A 657 14.66 24.13 1.82
C THR A 657 15.14 24.13 3.26
N GLY A 658 16.39 24.51 3.48
CA GLY A 658 16.96 24.78 4.79
C GLY A 658 17.93 25.95 4.75
N GLY A 659 18.54 26.27 5.89
CA GLY A 659 19.51 27.35 6.02
C GLY A 659 18.89 28.65 6.54
N GLY A 660 19.23 29.02 7.77
CA GLY A 660 18.86 30.31 8.36
C GLY A 660 17.41 30.50 8.80
N LEU A 661 16.61 29.42 8.85
CA LEU A 661 15.25 29.45 9.38
C LEU A 661 15.27 29.44 10.91
N ARG A 662 15.24 30.62 11.55
CA ARG A 662 15.40 30.78 13.01
C ARG A 662 14.13 31.19 13.73
N SER A 663 13.10 31.56 12.98
CA SER A 663 11.81 31.98 13.54
C SER A 663 10.65 31.31 12.81
N LEU A 664 9.47 31.31 13.44
CA LEU A 664 8.25 30.83 12.80
C LEU A 664 7.91 31.64 11.54
N SER A 665 8.22 32.95 11.54
CA SER A 665 8.05 33.82 10.39
C SER A 665 8.89 33.37 9.19
N ASP A 666 10.15 33.01 9.41
CA ASP A 666 11.03 32.49 8.35
C ASP A 666 10.46 31.20 7.73
N VAL A 667 9.98 30.29 8.59
CA VAL A 667 9.39 29.01 8.16
C VAL A 667 8.11 29.25 7.38
N GLU A 668 7.24 30.15 7.84
CA GLU A 668 6.02 30.49 7.13
C GLU A 668 6.27 31.12 5.77
N ASP A 669 7.26 32.01 5.64
CA ASP A 669 7.63 32.66 4.38
C ASP A 669 8.00 31.64 3.29
N VAL A 670 8.85 30.66 3.64
CA VAL A 670 9.24 29.63 2.68
C VAL A 670 8.11 28.64 2.39
N LEU A 671 7.36 28.20 3.41
CA LEU A 671 6.30 27.20 3.23
C LEU A 671 5.08 27.72 2.45
N LYS A 672 4.81 29.04 2.47
CA LYS A 672 3.79 29.70 1.64
C LYS A 672 4.14 29.72 0.16
N SER A 673 5.39 29.43 -0.20
CA SER A 673 5.92 29.55 -1.56
C SER A 673 6.10 28.19 -2.26
N ASN A 674 5.21 27.22 -2.04
CA ASN A 674 5.25 25.85 -2.60
C ASN A 674 6.44 24.96 -2.18
N VAL A 675 7.33 25.42 -1.30
CA VAL A 675 8.37 24.58 -0.70
C VAL A 675 7.72 23.41 0.04
N ARG A 676 8.02 22.17 -0.32
CA ARG A 676 7.37 20.97 0.25
C ARG A 676 7.69 20.75 1.73
N ARG A 677 8.93 20.96 2.15
CA ARG A 677 9.35 20.84 3.56
C ARG A 677 10.44 21.85 3.88
N CYS A 678 10.46 22.32 5.12
CA CYS A 678 11.56 23.09 5.67
C CYS A 678 12.47 22.20 6.53
N THR A 679 13.77 22.42 6.39
CA THR A 679 14.81 21.80 7.21
C THR A 679 15.27 22.82 8.25
N VAL A 680 15.16 22.46 9.52
CA VAL A 680 15.59 23.31 10.65
C VAL A 680 16.61 22.57 11.50
N ALA A 681 17.56 23.31 12.08
CA ALA A 681 18.56 22.74 12.98
C ALA A 681 17.93 22.34 14.32
N SER A 682 18.45 21.28 14.95
CA SER A 682 17.98 20.75 16.25
C SER A 682 18.26 21.64 17.47
N ALA A 683 18.58 22.92 17.28
CA ALA A 683 18.98 23.83 18.34
C ALA A 683 17.80 24.49 19.07
N ASP A 684 16.61 24.53 18.45
CA ASP A 684 15.45 25.26 18.95
C ASP A 684 14.20 24.37 18.98
N ASP A 685 13.95 23.77 20.15
CA ASP A 685 12.82 22.86 20.37
C ASP A 685 11.47 23.60 20.38
N GLU A 686 11.45 24.86 20.80
CA GLU A 686 10.22 25.67 20.80
C GLU A 686 9.76 25.99 19.38
N LEU A 687 10.71 26.32 18.49
CA LEU A 687 10.43 26.50 17.08
C LEU A 687 9.95 25.18 16.46
N ILE A 688 10.69 24.08 16.70
CA ILE A 688 10.32 22.75 16.20
C ILE A 688 8.91 22.37 16.60
N ALA A 689 8.50 22.63 17.85
CA ALA A 689 7.16 22.33 18.37
C ALA A 689 6.05 23.00 17.55
N LYS A 690 6.28 24.21 17.02
CA LYS A 690 5.29 25.03 16.31
C LYS A 690 5.16 24.71 14.81
N ILE A 691 6.10 23.96 14.22
CA ILE A 691 6.10 23.64 12.78
C ILE A 691 5.24 22.39 12.48
N PRO A 692 4.41 22.40 11.43
CA PRO A 692 3.70 21.19 10.96
C PRO A 692 4.67 20.03 10.64
N LYS A 693 4.50 18.88 11.30
CA LYS A 693 5.48 17.79 11.30
C LYS A 693 5.64 17.10 9.95
N ASP A 694 4.58 17.05 9.15
CA ASP A 694 4.60 16.53 7.77
C ASP A 694 5.42 17.43 6.81
N ARG A 695 5.60 18.70 7.18
CA ARG A 695 6.38 19.73 6.48
C ARG A 695 7.78 19.94 7.06
N LEU A 696 8.17 19.17 8.07
CA LEU A 696 9.40 19.38 8.82
C LEU A 696 10.45 18.30 8.53
N ILE A 697 11.70 18.73 8.40
CA ILE A 697 12.89 17.87 8.52
C ILE A 697 13.74 18.49 9.63
N VAL A 698 14.13 17.73 10.64
CA VAL A 698 15.05 18.21 11.67
C VAL A 698 16.47 17.76 11.34
N GLU A 699 17.38 18.70 11.14
CA GLU A 699 18.79 18.44 10.88
C GLU A 699 19.58 18.30 12.19
N LEU A 700 20.32 17.20 12.28
CA LEU A 700 21.22 16.82 13.37
C LEU A 700 22.63 16.69 12.78
N SER A 701 23.52 17.61 13.12
CA SER A 701 24.95 17.44 12.85
C SER A 701 25.59 16.69 14.01
N ILE A 702 26.42 15.68 13.74
CA ILE A 702 27.08 14.89 14.80
C ILE A 702 28.58 14.70 14.57
N ASN A 703 29.30 14.52 15.67
CA ASN A 703 30.71 14.14 15.69
C ASN A 703 30.90 12.60 15.72
N GLU A 704 32.16 12.16 15.81
CA GLU A 704 32.55 10.75 15.91
C GLU A 704 32.02 10.03 17.16
N ASN A 705 31.67 10.78 18.21
CA ASN A 705 31.12 10.25 19.47
C ASN A 705 29.59 10.22 19.50
N ASN A 706 28.93 10.49 18.36
CA ASN A 706 27.46 10.62 18.25
C ASN A 706 26.87 11.75 19.09
N GLU A 707 27.65 12.78 19.41
CA GLU A 707 27.17 13.98 20.12
C GLU A 707 26.67 15.02 19.13
N VAL A 708 25.57 15.70 19.47
CA VAL A 708 24.92 16.70 18.61
C VAL A 708 25.69 18.02 18.64
N LEU A 709 25.94 18.55 17.44
CA LEU A 709 26.57 19.85 17.21
C LEU A 709 25.52 20.87 16.75
N ILE A 710 25.58 22.08 17.34
CA ILE A 710 24.66 23.19 17.03
C ILE A 710 25.42 24.46 16.61
N HIS A 711 24.69 25.54 16.31
CA HIS A 711 25.22 26.84 15.87
C HIS A 711 26.20 26.75 14.69
N GLY A 712 25.80 26.06 13.61
CA GLY A 712 26.67 25.88 12.44
C GLY A 712 27.89 25.00 12.73
N ARG A 713 27.71 23.99 13.60
CA ARG A 713 28.71 22.98 14.01
C ARG A 713 29.84 23.52 14.88
N LYS A 714 29.69 24.72 15.44
CA LYS A 714 30.70 25.38 16.29
C LYS A 714 30.61 24.97 17.76
N THR A 715 29.44 24.48 18.20
CA THR A 715 29.19 24.17 19.61
C THR A 715 28.80 22.71 19.75
N ASN A 716 29.59 21.94 20.51
CA ASN A 716 29.21 20.59 20.93
C ASN A 716 28.26 20.69 22.14
N THR A 717 27.09 20.05 22.04
CA THR A 717 26.12 20.03 23.14
C THR A 717 26.46 18.98 24.20
N HIS A 718 27.35 18.04 23.90
CA HIS A 718 27.60 16.81 24.67
C HIS A 718 26.35 15.92 24.86
N VAL A 719 25.26 16.22 24.13
CA VAL A 719 24.04 15.42 24.13
C VAL A 719 24.17 14.34 23.07
N ASN A 720 24.04 13.09 23.47
CA ASN A 720 24.00 11.97 22.54
C ASN A 720 22.77 12.09 21.61
N ILE A 721 22.97 11.79 20.32
CA ILE A 721 21.92 11.86 19.30
C ILE A 721 20.67 11.05 19.65
N ILE A 722 20.79 9.89 20.29
CA ILE A 722 19.63 9.06 20.65
C ILE A 722 18.75 9.78 21.66
N THR A 723 19.35 10.42 22.65
CA THR A 723 18.63 11.26 23.62
C THR A 723 17.91 12.40 22.92
N LYS A 724 18.59 13.10 22.00
CA LYS A 724 17.96 14.20 21.25
C LYS A 724 16.83 13.71 20.35
N VAL A 725 16.99 12.58 19.67
CA VAL A 725 15.96 11.99 18.82
C VAL A 725 14.72 11.61 19.64
N ASN A 726 14.87 11.06 20.85
CA ASN A 726 13.74 10.77 21.72
C ASN A 726 12.96 12.04 22.10
N GLN A 727 13.65 13.14 22.40
CA GLN A 727 13.01 14.44 22.62
C GLN A 727 12.25 14.93 21.37
N LEU A 728 12.84 14.77 20.18
CA LEU A 728 12.16 15.14 18.93
C LEU A 728 10.91 14.29 18.67
N ILE A 729 10.93 13.01 19.05
CA ILE A 729 9.77 12.12 18.96
C ILE A 729 8.64 12.60 19.88
N GLU A 730 8.94 13.08 21.09
CA GLU A 730 7.95 13.68 21.98
C GLU A 730 7.30 14.93 21.36
N LEU A 731 8.06 15.67 20.56
CA LEU A 731 7.56 16.79 19.75
C LEU A 731 6.85 16.35 18.46
N GLY A 732 6.65 15.05 18.22
CA GLY A 732 5.96 14.50 17.05
C GLY A 732 6.77 14.52 15.75
N VAL A 733 8.10 14.66 15.82
CA VAL A 733 8.97 14.62 14.64
C VAL A 733 9.06 13.19 14.12
N THR A 734 8.84 13.01 12.80
CA THR A 734 8.94 11.70 12.13
C THR A 734 10.05 11.64 11.08
N VAL A 735 10.71 12.77 10.79
CA VAL A 735 11.70 12.89 9.73
C VAL A 735 12.90 13.69 10.22
N ILE A 736 14.07 13.08 10.14
CA ILE A 736 15.35 13.71 10.52
C ILE A 736 16.36 13.62 9.39
N SER A 737 17.33 14.53 9.40
CA SER A 737 18.54 14.48 8.59
C SER A 737 19.74 14.40 9.51
N ILE A 738 20.64 13.45 9.29
CA ILE A 738 21.87 13.26 10.07
C ILE A 738 23.07 13.57 9.18
N THR A 739 23.86 14.55 9.59
CA THR A 739 25.07 14.98 8.91
C THR A 739 26.29 14.58 9.72
N PHE A 740 27.17 13.75 9.15
CA PHE A 740 28.42 13.30 9.79
C PHE A 740 29.55 14.27 9.45
N VAL A 741 29.87 15.16 10.40
CA VAL A 741 30.70 16.34 10.11
C VAL A 741 32.11 15.97 9.60
N ASN A 742 32.72 14.92 10.14
CA ASN A 742 34.07 14.49 9.73
C ASN A 742 34.13 13.90 8.31
N ALA A 743 32.99 13.49 7.74
CA ALA A 743 32.90 12.92 6.40
C ALA A 743 32.42 13.94 5.34
N GLU A 744 31.90 15.09 5.76
CA GLU A 744 31.20 16.02 4.89
C GLU A 744 32.13 16.78 3.93
N GLY A 745 31.76 16.85 2.64
CA GLY A 745 32.52 17.60 1.63
C GLY A 745 33.88 17.00 1.23
N HIS A 746 34.31 15.90 1.87
CA HIS A 746 35.58 15.24 1.58
C HIS A 746 35.51 14.22 0.44
N LEU A 747 34.31 13.71 0.11
CA LEU A 747 34.10 12.63 -0.87
C LEU A 747 35.01 11.41 -0.59
N SER A 748 35.27 11.14 0.69
CA SER A 748 36.19 10.11 1.19
C SER A 748 35.48 8.84 1.68
N GLY A 749 34.17 8.71 1.45
CA GLY A 749 33.34 7.61 1.93
C GLY A 749 32.55 7.95 3.20
N ILE A 750 31.59 7.07 3.52
CA ILE A 750 30.66 7.21 4.66
C ILE A 750 31.12 6.41 5.90
N PRO A 751 30.81 6.86 7.13
CA PRO A 751 31.16 6.13 8.35
C PRO A 751 30.20 4.94 8.60
N ARG A 752 30.37 3.85 7.83
CA ARG A 752 29.46 2.68 7.81
C ARG A 752 29.11 2.15 9.20
N LYS A 753 30.11 1.82 10.02
CA LYS A 753 29.88 1.26 11.36
C LYS A 753 29.03 2.19 12.24
N GLN A 754 29.35 3.49 12.24
CA GLN A 754 28.62 4.48 13.01
C GLN A 754 27.16 4.60 12.52
N ILE A 755 26.94 4.59 11.20
CA ILE A 755 25.59 4.61 10.61
C ILE A 755 24.80 3.38 11.03
N GLN A 756 25.39 2.18 10.92
CA GLN A 756 24.75 0.92 11.32
C GLN A 756 24.31 0.97 12.79
N ASP A 757 25.21 1.36 13.68
CA ASP A 757 24.95 1.40 15.12
C ASP A 757 23.84 2.40 15.47
N LEU A 758 23.82 3.57 14.81
CA LEU A 758 22.80 4.60 15.03
C LEU A 758 21.42 4.18 14.52
N VAL A 759 21.34 3.63 13.31
CA VAL A 759 20.06 3.29 12.67
C VAL A 759 19.32 2.19 13.43
N VAL A 760 20.06 1.27 14.06
CA VAL A 760 19.50 0.24 14.95
C VAL A 760 18.91 0.86 16.21
N GLN A 761 19.52 1.91 16.75
CA GLN A 761 19.11 2.57 18.00
C GLN A 761 17.98 3.59 17.80
N ILE A 762 17.90 4.24 16.64
CA ILE A 762 16.87 5.25 16.35
C ILE A 762 15.47 4.62 16.31
N PRO A 763 14.52 5.06 17.16
CA PRO A 763 13.18 4.47 17.23
C PRO A 763 12.40 4.56 15.91
N LYS A 764 11.47 3.63 15.69
CA LYS A 764 10.65 3.54 14.47
C LYS A 764 9.69 4.70 14.24
N ASN A 765 9.41 5.51 15.27
CA ASN A 765 8.66 6.76 15.15
C ASN A 765 9.33 7.74 14.17
N ILE A 766 10.65 7.66 14.03
CA ILE A 766 11.35 8.27 12.90
C ILE A 766 11.17 7.36 11.69
N GLU A 767 10.33 7.81 10.76
CA GLU A 767 9.97 7.12 9.53
C GLU A 767 11.03 7.28 8.43
N LYS A 768 11.73 8.42 8.42
CA LYS A 768 12.74 8.74 7.39
C LYS A 768 13.97 9.37 8.02
N ILE A 769 15.13 8.85 7.63
CA ILE A 769 16.45 9.32 8.06
C ILE A 769 17.22 9.71 6.80
N TYR A 770 17.40 11.00 6.57
CA TYR A 770 18.33 11.46 5.54
C TYR A 770 19.76 11.32 6.05
N ILE A 771 20.65 10.73 5.26
CA ILE A 771 22.07 10.59 5.62
C ILE A 771 22.88 11.47 4.68
N ALA A 772 23.55 12.47 5.25
CA ALA A 772 24.38 13.43 4.54
C ALA A 772 25.86 13.32 4.96
N GLY A 773 26.75 13.64 4.01
CA GLY A 773 28.20 13.64 4.20
C GLY A 773 28.89 12.36 3.72
N GLY A 774 30.05 12.49 3.08
CA GLY A 774 30.92 11.35 2.71
C GLY A 774 30.57 10.57 1.44
N ILE A 775 29.30 10.58 1.00
CA ILE A 775 28.84 9.76 -0.14
C ILE A 775 29.60 10.13 -1.42
N SER A 776 30.22 9.14 -2.07
CA SER A 776 31.06 9.38 -3.25
C SER A 776 30.95 8.29 -4.32
N THR A 777 30.42 7.12 -4.00
CA THR A 777 30.37 5.96 -4.90
C THR A 777 28.97 5.31 -4.96
N MET A 778 28.74 4.46 -5.97
CA MET A 778 27.52 3.65 -6.03
C MET A 778 27.47 2.62 -4.90
N ASP A 779 28.63 2.17 -4.42
CA ASP A 779 28.75 1.25 -3.28
C ASP A 779 28.27 1.91 -1.98
N ASP A 780 28.57 3.20 -1.76
CA ASP A 780 28.01 3.97 -0.65
C ASP A 780 26.47 4.03 -0.71
N LEU A 781 25.92 4.22 -1.92
CA LEU A 781 24.46 4.20 -2.13
C LEU A 781 23.86 2.81 -1.88
N GLU A 782 24.49 1.75 -2.38
CA GLU A 782 24.06 0.36 -2.15
C GLU A 782 24.07 0.00 -0.67
N TYR A 783 25.08 0.45 0.07
CA TYR A 783 25.17 0.29 1.53
C TYR A 783 24.03 1.02 2.25
N LEU A 784 23.81 2.30 1.94
CA LEU A 784 22.77 3.10 2.60
C LEU A 784 21.35 2.59 2.26
N TRP A 785 21.11 2.18 1.01
CA TRP A 785 19.84 1.55 0.61
C TRP A 785 19.62 0.17 1.21
N SER A 786 20.62 -0.43 1.87
CA SER A 786 20.41 -1.68 2.63
C SER A 786 19.57 -1.47 3.90
N PHE A 787 19.36 -0.21 4.31
CA PHE A 787 18.48 0.17 5.41
C PHE A 787 17.14 0.70 4.88
N ASP A 788 16.05 0.35 5.56
CA ASP A 788 14.66 0.61 5.15
C ASP A 788 14.22 2.08 5.26
N ARG A 789 14.76 2.80 6.24
CA ARG A 789 14.39 4.18 6.58
C ARG A 789 15.38 5.21 6.05
N ILE A 790 16.49 4.78 5.46
CA ILE A 790 17.57 5.67 5.03
C ILE A 790 17.32 6.20 3.62
N ILE A 791 17.49 7.52 3.48
CA ILE A 791 17.53 8.19 2.19
C ILE A 791 18.88 8.92 2.07
N PRO A 792 19.79 8.48 1.18
CA PRO A 792 21.04 9.18 0.90
C PRO A 792 20.79 10.61 0.41
N GLN A 793 21.49 11.58 1.00
CA GLN A 793 21.48 12.98 0.60
C GLN A 793 22.73 13.31 -0.24
N LEU A 794 22.54 13.67 -1.51
CA LEU A 794 23.59 13.82 -2.52
C LEU A 794 23.80 15.26 -2.96
N GLY A 795 24.93 15.85 -2.56
CA GLY A 795 25.40 17.16 -3.04
C GLY A 795 26.63 17.03 -3.92
N SER A 796 27.81 17.25 -3.34
CA SER A 796 29.10 17.28 -4.04
C SER A 796 29.38 16.08 -4.96
N ALA A 797 28.84 14.89 -4.67
CA ALA A 797 29.02 13.71 -5.51
C ALA A 797 28.45 13.89 -6.93
N ILE A 798 27.32 14.59 -7.06
CA ILE A 798 26.68 14.88 -8.36
C ILE A 798 27.48 15.98 -9.07
N TRP A 799 27.72 17.09 -8.38
CA TRP A 799 28.35 18.28 -8.97
C TRP A 799 29.80 18.04 -9.39
N LYS A 800 30.54 17.21 -8.64
CA LYS A 800 31.90 16.77 -9.02
C LYS A 800 31.91 15.55 -9.93
N SER A 801 30.75 15.16 -10.48
CA SER A 801 30.59 14.06 -11.43
C SER A 801 31.13 12.72 -10.93
N LYS A 802 31.19 12.50 -9.61
CA LYS A 802 31.53 11.19 -9.02
C LYS A 802 30.39 10.19 -9.23
N LEU A 803 29.16 10.69 -9.17
CA LEU A 803 27.95 9.95 -9.48
C LEU A 803 27.18 10.69 -10.58
N THR A 804 26.82 9.96 -11.63
CA THR A 804 25.95 10.50 -12.67
C THR A 804 24.49 10.26 -12.31
N ILE A 805 23.60 11.10 -12.80
CA ILE A 805 22.16 10.92 -12.59
C ILE A 805 21.69 9.58 -13.18
N GLY A 806 22.21 9.20 -14.36
CA GLY A 806 21.91 7.92 -15.00
C GLY A 806 22.32 6.72 -14.14
N SER A 807 23.54 6.75 -13.57
CA SER A 807 24.01 5.67 -12.68
C SER A 807 23.18 5.57 -11.40
N ILE A 808 22.75 6.71 -10.84
CA ILE A 808 21.85 6.72 -9.66
C ILE A 808 20.51 6.07 -10.00
N PHE A 809 19.86 6.45 -11.11
CA PHE A 809 18.61 5.80 -11.54
C PHE A 809 18.79 4.31 -11.83
N ASN A 810 19.86 3.92 -12.52
CA ASN A 810 20.18 2.52 -12.76
C ASN A 810 20.36 1.72 -11.46
N GLY A 811 20.94 2.33 -10.42
CA GLY A 811 21.04 1.72 -9.09
C GLY A 811 19.70 1.63 -8.34
N MET A 812 18.77 2.57 -8.58
CA MET A 812 17.45 2.55 -7.93
C MET A 812 16.46 1.55 -8.55
N ILE A 813 16.55 1.27 -9.85
CA ILE A 813 15.54 0.52 -10.62
C ILE A 813 15.69 -0.99 -10.50
N ASN A 814 14.55 -1.68 -10.46
CA ASN A 814 14.42 -3.12 -10.49
C ASN A 814 14.03 -3.59 -11.89
N PHE A 815 15.04 -3.87 -12.70
CA PHE A 815 14.83 -4.39 -14.06
C PHE A 815 14.31 -5.82 -14.02
N ASP A 816 13.52 -6.18 -15.03
CA ASP A 816 13.02 -7.53 -15.24
C ASP A 816 14.13 -8.52 -15.64
N GLY A 817 13.76 -9.78 -15.88
CA GLY A 817 14.71 -10.83 -16.31
C GLY A 817 15.41 -10.55 -17.64
N ASN A 818 14.96 -9.58 -18.44
CA ASN A 818 15.57 -9.18 -19.70
C ASN A 818 16.36 -7.87 -19.58
N GLY A 819 16.55 -7.34 -18.37
CA GLY A 819 17.26 -6.08 -18.14
C GLY A 819 16.47 -4.85 -18.61
N ILE A 820 15.14 -4.92 -18.69
CA ILE A 820 14.26 -3.80 -19.07
C ILE A 820 13.29 -3.44 -17.94
N VAL A 821 12.76 -2.22 -17.98
CA VAL A 821 11.76 -1.70 -17.03
C VAL A 821 10.60 -1.08 -17.81
N SER A 822 9.39 -1.22 -17.29
CA SER A 822 8.20 -0.57 -17.85
C SER A 822 8.22 0.92 -17.51
N SER A 823 8.00 1.79 -18.50
CA SER A 823 8.07 3.24 -18.34
C SER A 823 6.81 3.91 -18.87
N ILE A 824 5.98 4.39 -17.96
CA ILE A 824 4.76 5.15 -18.24
C ILE A 824 5.17 6.58 -18.53
N ILE A 825 4.79 7.10 -19.69
CA ILE A 825 5.05 8.47 -20.11
C ILE A 825 3.80 9.29 -19.86
N GLN A 826 3.95 10.38 -19.11
CA GLN A 826 2.87 11.29 -18.74
C GLN A 826 3.26 12.73 -19.07
N ASP A 827 2.31 13.57 -19.43
CA ASP A 827 2.56 15.02 -19.55
C ASP A 827 2.44 15.76 -18.21
N LEU A 828 2.74 17.06 -18.21
CA LEU A 828 2.64 17.94 -17.04
C LEU A 828 1.21 18.07 -16.46
N ASN A 829 0.19 17.78 -17.27
CA ASN A 829 -1.22 17.87 -16.91
C ASN A 829 -1.76 16.56 -16.30
N GLY A 830 -0.93 15.51 -16.28
CA GLY A 830 -1.28 14.21 -15.73
C GLY A 830 -1.90 13.25 -16.75
N LEU A 831 -1.91 13.58 -18.05
CA LEU A 831 -2.36 12.67 -19.10
C LEU A 831 -1.26 11.66 -19.41
N VAL A 832 -1.60 10.38 -19.34
CA VAL A 832 -0.71 9.30 -19.80
C VAL A 832 -0.65 9.33 -21.33
N LYS A 833 0.53 9.61 -21.88
CA LYS A 833 0.80 9.66 -23.32
C LYS A 833 1.10 8.27 -23.90
N GLY A 834 1.69 7.36 -23.11
CA GLY A 834 1.97 6.01 -23.58
C GLY A 834 2.83 5.18 -22.63
N LEU A 835 3.03 3.91 -22.96
CA LEU A 835 3.95 3.00 -22.29
C LEU A 835 5.15 2.72 -23.20
N CYS A 836 6.36 2.80 -22.64
CA CYS A 836 7.61 2.41 -23.27
C CYS A 836 8.36 1.42 -22.38
N TYR A 837 9.39 0.78 -22.92
CA TYR A 837 10.36 0.00 -22.14
C TYR A 837 11.70 0.69 -22.18
N MET A 838 12.45 0.63 -21.10
CA MET A 838 13.79 1.20 -20.99
C MET A 838 14.77 0.16 -20.44
N ASN A 839 16.00 0.15 -20.95
CA ASN A 839 17.16 -0.57 -20.39
C ASN A 839 18.16 0.45 -19.79
N ARG A 840 19.23 -0.04 -19.16
CA ARG A 840 20.26 0.80 -18.53
C ARG A 840 20.81 1.90 -19.43
N GLU A 841 21.15 1.53 -20.67
CA GLU A 841 21.68 2.45 -21.68
C GLU A 841 20.66 3.56 -22.02
N SER A 842 19.39 3.19 -22.26
CA SER A 842 18.35 4.18 -22.55
C SER A 842 18.11 5.14 -21.39
N ILE A 843 18.25 4.68 -20.13
CA ILE A 843 18.11 5.51 -18.93
C ILE A 843 19.29 6.49 -18.85
N GLU A 844 20.52 6.02 -19.05
CA GLU A 844 21.70 6.89 -19.05
C GLU A 844 21.60 7.98 -20.11
N GLN A 845 21.24 7.61 -21.35
CA GLN A 845 21.06 8.57 -22.43
C GLN A 845 19.92 9.55 -22.12
N THR A 846 18.81 9.05 -21.55
CA THR A 846 17.66 9.88 -21.17
C THR A 846 18.02 10.91 -20.10
N CYS A 847 18.71 10.49 -19.04
CA CYS A 847 19.16 11.36 -17.96
C CYS A 847 20.21 12.36 -18.45
N LYS A 848 21.15 11.93 -19.30
CA LYS A 848 22.22 12.78 -19.83
C LYS A 848 21.71 13.86 -20.79
N THR A 849 20.83 13.49 -21.71
CA THR A 849 20.37 14.39 -22.79
C THR A 849 19.09 15.15 -22.47
N ARG A 850 18.38 14.75 -21.40
CA ARG A 850 17.01 15.20 -21.07
C ARG A 850 15.99 14.97 -22.20
N LYS A 851 16.24 13.98 -23.06
CA LYS A 851 15.32 13.54 -24.12
C LYS A 851 14.89 12.10 -23.85
N LEU A 852 13.65 11.74 -24.17
CA LEU A 852 13.17 10.37 -23.96
C LEU A 852 13.84 9.39 -24.93
N TYR A 853 14.69 8.50 -24.41
CA TYR A 853 15.14 7.30 -25.11
C TYR A 853 14.35 6.10 -24.62
N ARG A 854 14.03 5.17 -25.51
CA ARG A 854 13.35 3.91 -25.18
C ARG A 854 14.10 2.73 -25.78
N TYR A 855 14.03 1.60 -25.10
CA TYR A 855 14.46 0.32 -25.66
C TYR A 855 13.33 -0.29 -26.50
N SER A 856 13.60 -0.53 -27.77
CA SER A 856 12.63 -1.19 -28.67
C SER A 856 12.80 -2.70 -28.58
N ARG A 857 11.90 -3.42 -27.91
CA ARG A 857 11.94 -4.89 -27.83
C ARG A 857 11.96 -5.57 -29.22
N LYS A 858 11.26 -4.98 -30.21
CA LYS A 858 11.22 -5.49 -31.59
C LYS A 858 12.55 -5.29 -32.34
N LEU A 859 13.19 -4.13 -32.17
CA LEU A 859 14.43 -3.78 -32.89
C LEU A 859 15.70 -4.07 -32.06
N ARG A 860 15.52 -4.51 -30.81
CA ARG A 860 16.55 -4.78 -29.80
C ARG A 860 17.61 -3.67 -29.68
N LYS A 861 17.20 -2.42 -29.81
CA LYS A 861 18.08 -1.25 -29.74
C LYS A 861 17.42 -0.07 -29.02
N VAL A 862 18.26 0.82 -28.50
CA VAL A 862 17.85 2.09 -27.91
C VAL A 862 17.50 3.09 -29.03
N ILE A 863 16.40 3.81 -28.86
CA ILE A 863 15.87 4.76 -29.85
C ILE A 863 15.37 6.00 -29.13
N MET A 864 15.77 7.18 -29.62
CA MET A 864 15.19 8.44 -29.16
C MET A 864 13.76 8.60 -29.71
N LYS A 865 12.79 8.79 -28.81
CA LYS A 865 11.40 9.04 -29.21
C LYS A 865 11.31 10.39 -29.92
N GLY A 866 10.77 10.38 -31.14
CA GLY A 866 10.65 11.58 -31.98
C GLY A 866 11.82 11.79 -32.94
N ALA A 867 12.84 10.93 -32.96
CA ALA A 867 13.99 11.08 -33.86
C ALA A 867 13.62 11.17 -35.35
N THR A 868 12.61 10.39 -35.77
CA THR A 868 12.16 10.35 -37.17
C THR A 868 11.02 11.36 -37.44
N SER A 869 10.16 11.62 -36.46
CA SER A 869 8.98 12.49 -36.63
C SER A 869 9.22 13.96 -36.26
N GLY A 870 10.34 14.29 -35.60
CA GLY A 870 10.62 15.63 -35.05
C GLY A 870 9.94 15.92 -33.70
N ASP A 871 9.08 15.02 -33.22
CA ASP A 871 8.32 15.16 -31.95
C ASP A 871 9.12 14.66 -30.74
N VAL A 872 10.27 15.29 -30.49
CA VAL A 872 11.13 14.99 -29.34
C VAL A 872 10.39 15.24 -28.03
N GLN A 873 10.49 14.31 -27.08
CA GLN A 873 9.89 14.43 -25.76
C GLN A 873 10.97 14.84 -24.75
N HIS A 874 10.82 16.00 -24.12
CA HIS A 874 11.77 16.51 -23.13
C HIS A 874 11.42 16.00 -21.74
N ILE A 875 12.40 15.43 -21.03
CA ILE A 875 12.16 14.87 -19.70
C ILE A 875 12.18 15.97 -18.66
N VAL A 876 11.07 16.08 -17.93
CA VAL A 876 10.94 16.97 -16.77
C VAL A 876 11.32 16.22 -15.50
N ARG A 877 10.68 15.06 -15.25
CA ARG A 877 10.82 14.32 -13.99
C ARG A 877 10.70 12.82 -14.21
N ILE A 878 11.39 12.05 -13.36
CA ILE A 878 11.24 10.60 -13.27
C ILE A 878 10.86 10.24 -11.83
N SER A 879 9.86 9.39 -11.69
CA SER A 879 9.50 8.73 -10.43
C SER A 879 9.51 7.23 -10.64
N LEU A 880 9.85 6.49 -9.59
CA LEU A 880 9.69 5.04 -9.53
C LEU A 880 8.45 4.71 -8.70
N ASP A 881 7.90 3.52 -8.89
CA ASP A 881 6.79 3.02 -8.08
C ASP A 881 7.26 2.42 -6.74
N CYS A 882 6.37 1.71 -6.04
CA CYS A 882 6.66 1.27 -4.68
C CYS A 882 7.74 0.19 -4.58
N ASP A 883 7.82 -0.66 -5.58
CA ASP A 883 8.70 -1.82 -5.74
C ASP A 883 9.75 -1.63 -6.85
N MET A 884 9.83 -0.44 -7.44
CA MET A 884 10.86 0.03 -8.37
C MET A 884 10.92 -0.73 -9.70
N ASP A 885 9.89 -1.49 -10.07
CA ASP A 885 9.84 -2.26 -11.33
C ASP A 885 9.05 -1.54 -12.43
N ALA A 886 8.52 -0.35 -12.14
CA ALA A 886 8.02 0.59 -13.13
C ALA A 886 8.50 2.04 -12.88
N MET A 887 8.56 2.80 -13.97
CA MET A 887 8.90 4.21 -13.97
C MET A 887 7.72 5.05 -14.48
N LEU A 888 7.48 6.18 -13.83
CA LEU A 888 6.66 7.27 -14.35
C LEU A 888 7.58 8.40 -14.82
N ILE A 889 7.56 8.71 -16.11
CA ILE A 889 8.36 9.74 -16.73
C ILE A 889 7.45 10.87 -17.17
N ILE A 890 7.63 12.02 -16.54
CA ILE A 890 6.93 13.24 -16.88
C ILE A 890 7.70 13.95 -17.99
N VAL A 891 7.02 14.23 -19.08
CA VAL A 891 7.57 14.92 -20.24
C VAL A 891 6.89 16.25 -20.48
N ASP A 892 7.68 17.23 -20.89
CA ASP A 892 7.20 18.46 -21.50
C ASP A 892 7.11 18.23 -23.00
N SER A 893 5.90 18.03 -23.51
CA SER A 893 5.68 17.91 -24.94
C SER A 893 4.23 18.20 -25.29
N GLN A 894 4.01 19.39 -25.84
CA GLN A 894 2.77 19.80 -26.51
C GLN A 894 2.53 19.07 -27.85
N LYS A 895 3.42 18.15 -28.25
CA LYS A 895 3.38 17.47 -29.55
C LYS A 895 2.84 16.04 -29.46
N SER A 896 2.53 15.46 -30.62
CA SER A 896 2.00 14.11 -30.74
C SER A 896 2.96 13.07 -30.14
N PHE A 897 2.41 12.07 -29.44
CA PHE A 897 3.21 10.98 -28.89
C PHE A 897 3.08 9.70 -29.73
N CYS A 898 1.90 9.42 -30.25
CA CYS A 898 1.66 8.23 -31.05
C CYS A 898 2.26 8.37 -32.45
N HIS A 899 2.75 7.27 -33.01
CA HIS A 899 3.23 7.24 -34.41
C HIS A 899 2.10 7.50 -35.43
N ALA A 900 0.83 7.40 -35.00
CA ALA A 900 -0.35 7.76 -35.79
C ALA A 900 -0.75 9.24 -35.67
N GLY A 901 0.13 10.11 -35.14
CA GLY A 901 -0.13 11.55 -35.00
C GLY A 901 -1.04 11.94 -33.83
N LYS A 902 -1.46 10.98 -32.99
CA LYS A 902 -2.29 11.24 -31.80
C LYS A 902 -1.47 11.75 -30.62
N TYR A 903 -2.06 12.62 -29.79
CA TYR A 903 -1.42 13.16 -28.58
C TYR A 903 -1.11 12.10 -27.52
N SER A 904 -1.97 11.08 -27.39
CA SER A 904 -1.74 9.87 -26.58
C SER A 904 -1.87 8.60 -27.41
N CYS A 905 -1.18 7.53 -27.01
CA CYS A 905 -1.38 6.17 -27.49
C CYS A 905 -2.67 5.53 -26.95
N PHE A 906 -3.21 6.04 -25.84
CA PHE A 906 -4.43 5.53 -25.22
C PHE A 906 -5.65 6.34 -25.65
N SER A 907 -6.81 5.69 -25.72
CA SER A 907 -8.08 6.31 -26.15
C SER A 907 -8.99 6.65 -24.95
N LEU A 908 -8.42 6.81 -23.75
CA LEU A 908 -9.17 7.05 -22.51
C LEU A 908 -9.39 8.57 -22.27
N PRO A 909 -10.49 8.95 -21.59
CA PRO A 909 -10.72 10.34 -21.19
C PRO A 909 -9.64 10.81 -20.21
N THR A 910 -9.18 12.03 -20.43
CA THR A 910 -8.13 12.77 -19.71
C THR A 910 -8.45 12.98 -18.23
N SER A 911 -7.43 13.21 -17.39
CA SER A 911 -7.59 13.58 -15.97
C SER A 911 -8.36 14.90 -15.82
N ILE A 912 -9.00 15.16 -14.67
CA ILE A 912 -9.72 16.44 -14.42
C ILE A 912 -8.80 17.64 -14.64
N LYS A 913 -7.55 17.58 -14.16
CA LYS A 913 -6.55 18.63 -14.37
C LYS A 913 -6.26 18.84 -15.86
N ALA A 914 -6.09 17.76 -16.62
CA ALA A 914 -5.89 17.85 -18.07
C ALA A 914 -7.13 18.39 -18.79
N ASN A 915 -8.34 17.97 -18.42
CA ASN A 915 -9.58 18.52 -18.99
C ASN A 915 -9.70 20.01 -18.74
N LEU A 916 -9.40 20.49 -17.52
CA LEU A 916 -9.45 21.90 -17.15
C LEU A 916 -8.37 22.73 -17.85
N ALA A 917 -7.14 22.21 -17.94
CA ALA A 917 -6.06 22.86 -18.66
C ALA A 917 -6.37 22.96 -20.17
N THR A 918 -6.80 21.86 -20.79
CA THR A 918 -7.20 21.83 -22.21
C THR A 918 -8.40 22.75 -22.48
N LEU A 919 -9.40 22.76 -21.60
CA LEU A 919 -10.54 23.67 -21.69
C LEU A 919 -10.10 25.13 -21.57
N ALA A 920 -9.22 25.44 -20.62
CA ALA A 920 -8.68 26.80 -20.44
C ALA A 920 -7.88 27.28 -21.65
N GLU A 921 -7.03 26.43 -22.23
CA GLU A 921 -6.31 26.73 -23.48
C GLU A 921 -7.28 26.91 -24.66
N HIS A 922 -8.28 26.04 -24.79
CA HIS A 922 -9.29 26.15 -25.83
C HIS A 922 -10.05 27.48 -25.74
N ILE A 923 -10.51 27.84 -24.55
CA ILE A 923 -11.16 29.13 -24.26
C ILE A 923 -10.21 30.29 -24.61
N LYS A 924 -8.95 30.23 -24.15
CA LYS A 924 -7.92 31.25 -24.40
C LYS A 924 -7.65 31.47 -25.88
N SER A 925 -7.61 30.40 -26.69
CA SER A 925 -7.36 30.48 -28.13
C SER A 925 -8.39 31.32 -28.89
N ARG A 926 -9.59 31.51 -28.31
CA ARG A 926 -10.69 32.29 -28.89
C ARG A 926 -10.68 33.76 -28.48
N ILE A 927 -9.68 34.23 -27.71
CA ILE A 927 -9.63 35.62 -27.21
C ILE A 927 -9.63 36.68 -28.31
N ASN A 928 -9.14 36.35 -29.50
CA ASN A 928 -9.11 37.25 -30.67
C ASN A 928 -10.27 36.99 -31.65
N GLN A 929 -11.16 36.05 -31.36
CA GLN A 929 -12.32 35.73 -32.19
C GLN A 929 -13.55 36.47 -31.69
N ASP A 930 -14.49 36.80 -32.58
CA ASP A 930 -15.78 37.37 -32.21
C ASP A 930 -16.77 36.27 -31.79
N SER A 931 -16.40 35.54 -30.73
CA SER A 931 -17.20 34.48 -30.11
C SER A 931 -17.62 34.88 -28.70
N TYR A 932 -18.64 34.21 -28.14
CA TYR A 932 -19.08 34.45 -26.75
C TYR A 932 -17.88 34.45 -25.77
N SER A 933 -17.08 33.39 -25.79
CA SER A 933 -15.88 33.27 -24.95
C SER A 933 -14.83 34.35 -25.25
N GLY A 934 -14.67 34.76 -26.51
CA GLY A 934 -13.75 35.84 -26.88
C GLY A 934 -14.19 37.20 -26.31
N ARG A 935 -15.49 37.53 -26.39
CA ARG A 935 -16.05 38.79 -25.88
C ARG A 935 -16.00 38.88 -24.35
N ILE A 936 -16.27 37.78 -23.65
CA ILE A 936 -16.21 37.71 -22.18
C ILE A 936 -14.76 37.84 -21.69
N GLN A 937 -13.79 37.16 -22.34
CA GLN A 937 -12.38 37.27 -21.95
C GLN A 937 -11.78 38.66 -22.17
N ARG A 938 -12.20 39.37 -23.22
CA ARG A 938 -11.76 40.76 -23.46
C ARG A 938 -12.34 41.76 -22.47
N ASN A 939 -13.36 41.36 -21.69
CA ASN A 939 -14.05 42.21 -20.73
C ASN A 939 -14.17 41.49 -19.38
N PRO A 940 -13.13 41.54 -18.52
CA PRO A 940 -13.12 40.87 -17.22
C PRO A 940 -14.33 41.19 -16.33
N GLN A 941 -14.91 42.39 -16.46
CA GLN A 941 -16.11 42.81 -15.73
C GLN A 941 -17.37 42.00 -16.15
N LEU A 942 -17.51 41.67 -17.43
CA LEU A 942 -18.60 40.80 -17.92
C LEU A 942 -18.39 39.36 -17.46
N ALA A 943 -17.14 38.89 -17.43
CA ALA A 943 -16.82 37.58 -16.88
C ALA A 943 -17.15 37.48 -15.39
N LEU A 944 -16.84 38.53 -14.60
CA LEU A 944 -17.17 38.60 -13.18
C LEU A 944 -18.68 38.64 -12.94
N ALA A 945 -19.43 39.40 -13.75
CA ALA A 945 -20.89 39.42 -13.69
C ALA A 945 -21.48 38.03 -13.94
N LYS A 946 -20.96 37.29 -14.92
CA LYS A 946 -21.38 35.91 -15.15
C LYS A 946 -20.98 34.98 -14.00
N ILE A 947 -19.77 35.09 -13.44
CA ILE A 947 -19.40 34.30 -12.24
C ILE A 947 -20.41 34.51 -11.10
N MET A 948 -20.85 35.75 -10.87
CA MET A 948 -21.86 36.04 -9.84
C MET A 948 -23.22 35.42 -10.18
N GLU A 949 -23.63 35.46 -11.45
CA GLU A 949 -24.86 34.83 -11.96
C GLU A 949 -24.83 33.32 -11.73
N GLU A 950 -23.80 32.64 -12.23
CA GLU A 950 -23.63 31.18 -12.11
C GLU A 950 -23.49 30.72 -10.65
N PHE A 951 -22.86 31.54 -9.79
CA PHE A 951 -22.75 31.23 -8.36
C PHE A 951 -24.12 31.17 -7.70
N TRP A 952 -25.01 32.10 -8.05
CA TRP A 952 -26.39 32.08 -7.56
C TRP A 952 -27.17 30.91 -8.15
N GLU A 953 -26.97 30.56 -9.41
CA GLU A 953 -27.59 29.38 -10.05
C GLU A 953 -27.16 28.08 -9.35
N VAL A 954 -25.88 27.93 -8.98
CA VAL A 954 -25.40 26.82 -8.15
C VAL A 954 -26.11 26.76 -6.80
N VAL A 955 -26.29 27.91 -6.14
CA VAL A 955 -26.91 27.98 -4.80
C VAL A 955 -28.39 27.59 -4.84
N VAL A 956 -29.11 27.87 -5.93
CA VAL A 956 -30.56 27.61 -6.06
C VAL A 956 -30.89 26.33 -6.84
N ALA A 957 -29.91 25.73 -7.52
CA ALA A 957 -30.15 24.57 -8.37
C ALA A 957 -30.53 23.30 -7.56
N PRO A 958 -31.53 22.54 -8.03
CA PRO A 958 -31.82 21.22 -7.49
C PRO A 958 -30.64 20.27 -7.76
N GLN A 959 -30.52 19.21 -6.96
CA GLN A 959 -29.38 18.28 -6.98
C GLN A 959 -29.01 17.76 -8.38
N ASP A 960 -30.02 17.53 -9.24
CA ASP A 960 -29.83 16.99 -10.59
C ASP A 960 -29.20 18.00 -11.58
N ASN A 961 -29.28 19.30 -11.29
CA ASN A 961 -28.71 20.37 -12.13
C ASN A 961 -27.43 20.98 -11.56
N GLN A 962 -27.10 20.71 -10.29
CA GLN A 962 -25.92 21.30 -9.61
C GLN A 962 -24.62 21.06 -10.36
N VAL A 963 -24.45 19.90 -11.02
CA VAL A 963 -23.25 19.60 -11.82
C VAL A 963 -23.14 20.53 -13.03
N SER A 964 -24.25 20.88 -13.69
CA SER A 964 -24.27 21.81 -14.83
C SER A 964 -23.90 23.21 -14.38
N GLU A 965 -24.59 23.74 -13.36
CA GLU A 965 -24.35 25.11 -12.87
C GLU A 965 -22.94 25.26 -12.29
N CYS A 966 -22.43 24.23 -11.60
CA CYS A 966 -21.05 24.24 -11.11
C CYS A 966 -20.03 24.23 -12.25
N SER A 967 -20.37 23.60 -13.39
CA SER A 967 -19.51 23.60 -14.58
C SER A 967 -19.50 24.97 -15.25
N ASP A 968 -20.65 25.63 -15.38
CA ASP A 968 -20.75 26.96 -15.97
C ASP A 968 -20.09 28.03 -15.11
N LEU A 969 -20.24 27.97 -13.79
CA LEU A 969 -19.47 28.79 -12.84
C LEU A 969 -17.97 28.66 -13.08
N LEU A 970 -17.50 27.43 -13.27
CA LEU A 970 -16.09 27.14 -13.45
C LEU A 970 -15.56 27.59 -14.82
N VAL A 971 -16.36 27.50 -15.88
CA VAL A 971 -16.05 28.00 -17.22
C VAL A 971 -15.91 29.53 -17.22
N HIS A 972 -16.84 30.25 -16.58
CA HIS A 972 -16.79 31.71 -16.51
C HIS A 972 -15.64 32.19 -15.61
N LEU A 973 -15.29 31.44 -14.56
CA LEU A 973 -14.08 31.68 -13.77
C LEU A 973 -12.81 31.56 -14.64
N ILE A 974 -12.71 30.53 -15.48
CA ILE A 974 -11.58 30.38 -16.41
C ILE A 974 -11.50 31.56 -17.40
N MET A 975 -12.64 32.01 -17.94
CA MET A 975 -12.67 33.17 -18.84
C MET A 975 -12.20 34.46 -18.14
N TYR A 976 -12.62 34.67 -16.89
CA TYR A 976 -12.18 35.80 -16.07
C TYR A 976 -10.66 35.75 -15.81
N LEU A 977 -10.13 34.58 -15.44
CA LEU A 977 -8.69 34.40 -15.19
C LEU A 977 -7.88 34.71 -16.45
N ASN A 978 -8.24 34.12 -17.59
CA ASN A 978 -7.57 34.36 -18.88
C ASN A 978 -7.60 35.84 -19.27
N GLY A 979 -8.73 36.53 -19.08
CA GLY A 979 -8.88 37.95 -19.37
C GLY A 979 -7.99 38.86 -18.52
N ASN A 980 -7.62 38.42 -17.31
CA ASN A 980 -6.68 39.10 -16.42
C ASN A 980 -5.22 38.59 -16.58
N GLY A 981 -4.95 37.73 -17.56
CA GLY A 981 -3.62 37.15 -17.76
C GLY A 981 -3.21 36.12 -16.70
N ILE A 982 -4.15 35.61 -15.90
CA ILE A 982 -3.91 34.58 -14.88
C ILE A 982 -4.20 33.21 -15.49
N SER A 983 -3.29 32.25 -15.34
CA SER A 983 -3.48 30.89 -15.84
C SER A 983 -4.16 29.98 -14.81
N ILE A 984 -4.82 28.92 -15.27
CA ILE A 984 -5.35 27.89 -14.36
C ILE A 984 -4.23 27.17 -13.60
N GLU A 985 -3.01 27.17 -14.14
CA GLU A 985 -1.81 26.64 -13.48
C GLU A 985 -1.43 27.50 -12.27
N ASP A 986 -1.54 28.83 -12.35
CA ASP A 986 -1.33 29.73 -11.21
C ASP A 986 -2.30 29.42 -10.06
N ILE A 987 -3.58 29.15 -10.38
CA ILE A 987 -4.57 28.74 -9.39
C ILE A 987 -4.25 27.38 -8.78
N PHE A 988 -3.84 26.39 -9.59
CA PHE A 988 -3.44 25.08 -9.06
C PHE A 988 -2.19 25.19 -8.16
N ASN A 989 -1.25 26.04 -8.53
CA ASN A 989 -0.05 26.32 -7.72
C ASN A 989 -0.42 26.97 -6.38
N GLU A 990 -1.37 27.90 -6.37
CA GLU A 990 -1.89 28.53 -5.16
C GLU A 990 -2.71 27.55 -4.30
N LEU A 991 -3.58 26.74 -4.90
CA LEU A 991 -4.34 25.70 -4.19
C LEU A 991 -3.42 24.64 -3.60
N HIS A 992 -2.35 24.27 -4.30
CA HIS A 992 -1.33 23.38 -3.79
C HIS A 992 -0.61 23.99 -2.57
N ALA A 993 -0.23 25.28 -2.64
CA ALA A 993 0.34 26.01 -1.51
C ALA A 993 -0.62 26.06 -0.30
N ARG A 994 -1.91 26.34 -0.55
CA ARG A 994 -2.96 26.44 0.49
C ARG A 994 -3.33 25.11 1.14
N ARG A 995 -3.40 24.02 0.36
CA ARG A 995 -3.71 22.67 0.88
C ARG A 995 -2.73 22.25 1.98
N TRP A 996 -1.53 22.82 2.00
CA TRP A 996 -0.45 22.44 2.92
C TRP A 996 -0.13 23.57 3.92
N ALA A 997 -0.74 24.76 3.80
CA ALA A 997 -0.62 25.80 4.82
C ALA A 997 -1.25 25.29 6.14
N PRO A 998 -0.64 25.55 7.31
CA PRO A 998 -1.31 25.25 8.58
C PRO A 998 -2.71 25.87 8.54
N LYS A 999 -3.72 25.14 9.05
CA LYS A 999 -5.02 25.76 9.34
C LYS A 999 -4.71 27.01 10.15
N ARG A 1000 -4.84 28.18 9.53
CA ARG A 1000 -4.88 29.43 10.29
C ARG A 1000 -5.92 29.15 11.37
N SER A 1001 -5.55 29.30 12.65
CA SER A 1001 -6.55 29.61 13.66
C SER A 1001 -7.39 30.70 13.04
N VAL A 1002 -8.70 30.52 13.02
CA VAL A 1002 -9.65 31.49 12.49
C VAL A 1002 -9.37 32.79 13.25
N GLU A 1003 -8.47 33.62 12.71
CA GLU A 1003 -8.46 35.03 13.00
C GLU A 1003 -9.80 35.46 12.46
N ASN A 1004 -10.73 35.66 13.39
CA ASN A 1004 -11.94 36.43 13.16
C ASN A 1004 -11.53 37.59 12.26
N THR A 1005 -11.94 37.55 11.01
CA THR A 1005 -11.80 38.66 10.08
C THR A 1005 -12.21 39.90 10.83
N LYS A 1006 -11.24 40.79 11.09
CA LYS A 1006 -11.45 42.02 11.81
C LYS A 1006 -12.67 42.71 11.22
N ILE A 1007 -13.68 42.89 12.07
CA ILE A 1007 -14.73 43.89 11.91
C ILE A 1007 -13.98 45.22 11.69
N PRO A 1008 -14.38 46.07 10.72
CA PRO A 1008 -13.74 47.37 10.53
C PRO A 1008 -13.64 48.11 11.87
N ASP A 1009 -12.43 48.58 12.21
CA ASP A 1009 -12.19 49.39 13.41
C ASP A 1009 -13.18 50.58 13.44
N GLU A 1010 -13.76 50.88 14.60
CA GLU A 1010 -14.63 52.06 14.85
C GLU A 1010 -13.90 53.42 14.64
N LYS A 1011 -12.67 53.40 14.11
CA LYS A 1011 -11.82 54.56 13.82
C LYS A 1011 -11.49 54.75 12.34
N SER A 1012 -12.18 54.07 11.41
CA SER A 1012 -12.03 54.40 9.98
C SER A 1012 -12.82 55.66 9.63
N ASN A 1013 -12.17 56.71 9.12
CA ASN A 1013 -12.79 57.93 8.56
C ASN A 1013 -13.54 57.69 7.23
N GLU A 1014 -14.06 56.48 7.02
CA GLU A 1014 -14.76 56.08 5.80
C GLU A 1014 -16.26 55.88 6.07
N ILE A 1015 -17.09 56.60 5.33
CA ILE A 1015 -18.54 56.50 5.37
C ILE A 1015 -18.98 55.66 4.17
N ILE A 1016 -19.59 54.51 4.46
CA ILE A 1016 -20.06 53.57 3.46
C ILE A 1016 -21.59 53.64 3.42
N ILE A 1017 -22.15 54.23 2.37
CA ILE A 1017 -23.61 54.39 2.21
C ILE A 1017 -24.12 53.38 1.18
N CYS A 1018 -25.05 52.52 1.60
CA CYS A 1018 -25.78 51.64 0.70
C CYS A 1018 -26.96 52.40 0.06
N ILE A 1019 -27.10 52.32 -1.26
CA ILE A 1019 -28.18 52.97 -2.04
C ILE A 1019 -28.86 51.95 -2.96
N SER A 1020 -30.08 52.25 -3.42
CA SER A 1020 -30.91 51.27 -4.14
C SER A 1020 -30.36 50.99 -5.53
N ALA A 1021 -30.15 49.71 -5.87
CA ALA A 1021 -29.56 49.31 -7.16
C ALA A 1021 -30.53 49.47 -8.35
N SER A 1022 -31.80 49.08 -8.19
CA SER A 1022 -32.74 48.90 -9.32
C SER A 1022 -34.17 49.38 -9.07
N LYS A 1023 -34.63 49.47 -7.82
CA LYS A 1023 -36.02 49.83 -7.46
C LYS A 1023 -36.05 51.29 -7.01
N TYR A 1024 -36.68 52.16 -7.81
CA TYR A 1024 -36.73 53.63 -7.65
C TYR A 1024 -35.36 54.28 -7.36
N PRO A 1025 -34.32 53.96 -8.15
CA PRO A 1025 -32.97 54.52 -7.94
C PRO A 1025 -33.00 56.04 -7.93
N ASP A 1026 -33.81 56.64 -8.80
CA ASP A 1026 -33.98 58.09 -8.91
C ASP A 1026 -34.47 58.72 -7.60
N LYS A 1027 -35.30 58.04 -6.81
CA LYS A 1027 -35.78 58.55 -5.52
C LYS A 1027 -34.73 58.52 -4.43
N THR A 1028 -33.94 57.44 -4.38
CA THR A 1028 -32.80 57.39 -3.47
C THR A 1028 -31.70 58.37 -3.86
N ASP A 1029 -31.55 58.65 -5.16
CA ASP A 1029 -30.57 59.59 -5.68
C ASP A 1029 -31.01 61.05 -5.46
N GLU A 1030 -32.28 61.38 -5.74
CA GLU A 1030 -32.92 62.67 -5.45
C GLU A 1030 -32.82 62.99 -3.94
N PHE A 1031 -33.13 62.02 -3.08
CA PHE A 1031 -32.96 62.18 -1.63
C PHE A 1031 -31.50 62.45 -1.25
N ALA A 1032 -30.54 61.70 -1.81
CA ALA A 1032 -29.12 61.89 -1.53
C ALA A 1032 -28.64 63.28 -1.96
N GLU A 1033 -29.03 63.76 -3.14
CA GLU A 1033 -28.62 65.06 -3.67
C GLU A 1033 -29.30 66.21 -2.92
N GLU A 1034 -30.62 66.17 -2.77
CA GLU A 1034 -31.38 67.28 -2.19
C GLU A 1034 -31.25 67.39 -0.68
N GLN A 1035 -31.24 66.27 0.04
CA GLN A 1035 -31.27 66.24 1.50
C GLN A 1035 -29.87 66.09 2.11
N LEU A 1036 -28.97 65.34 1.47
CA LEU A 1036 -27.64 65.04 2.01
C LEU A 1036 -26.51 65.78 1.27
N GLY A 1037 -26.78 66.41 0.12
CA GLY A 1037 -25.76 67.09 -0.67
C GLY A 1037 -24.78 66.13 -1.37
N ILE A 1038 -25.21 64.89 -1.66
CA ILE A 1038 -24.42 63.85 -2.32
C ILE A 1038 -25.00 63.60 -3.71
N LYS A 1039 -24.26 63.97 -4.75
CA LYS A 1039 -24.62 63.66 -6.14
C LYS A 1039 -24.13 62.26 -6.49
N ILE A 1040 -25.06 61.42 -6.94
CA ILE A 1040 -24.79 60.03 -7.32
C ILE A 1040 -24.67 59.95 -8.85
N THR A 1041 -23.60 59.32 -9.34
CA THR A 1041 -23.41 59.04 -10.75
C THR A 1041 -23.53 57.54 -11.00
N ARG A 1042 -24.57 57.14 -11.74
CA ARG A 1042 -24.79 55.76 -12.18
C ARG A 1042 -24.30 55.62 -13.62
N HIS A 1043 -23.40 54.67 -13.87
CA HIS A 1043 -22.89 54.43 -15.21
C HIS A 1043 -23.89 53.61 -16.04
N SER A 1044 -24.02 53.92 -17.34
CA SER A 1044 -24.96 53.24 -18.24
C SER A 1044 -24.65 51.74 -18.41
N GLY A 1045 -25.68 50.90 -18.42
CA GLY A 1045 -25.59 49.44 -18.60
C GLY A 1045 -25.79 48.66 -17.29
N ARG A 1046 -25.56 47.34 -17.29
CA ARG A 1046 -25.53 46.51 -16.05
C ARG A 1046 -24.24 46.74 -15.23
N ASN A 1047 -23.75 47.98 -15.20
CA ASN A 1047 -22.55 48.34 -14.46
C ASN A 1047 -22.94 48.57 -12.99
N LEU A 1048 -22.39 47.77 -12.08
CA LEU A 1048 -22.66 47.89 -10.66
C LEU A 1048 -21.83 48.99 -9.97
N LEU A 1049 -21.01 49.73 -10.73
CA LEU A 1049 -20.24 50.85 -10.24
C LEU A 1049 -21.15 52.08 -10.02
N VAL A 1050 -21.08 52.66 -8.83
CA VAL A 1050 -21.67 53.96 -8.50
C VAL A 1050 -20.62 54.86 -7.89
N GLU A 1051 -20.60 56.11 -8.32
CA GLU A 1051 -19.70 57.13 -7.80
C GLU A 1051 -20.51 58.19 -7.03
N GLY A 1052 -20.00 58.59 -5.87
CA GLY A 1052 -20.63 59.60 -5.02
C GLY A 1052 -19.75 60.83 -4.91
N GLN A 1053 -20.29 61.99 -5.25
CA GLN A 1053 -19.61 63.27 -5.10
C GLN A 1053 -20.36 64.14 -4.08
N ILE A 1054 -19.66 64.65 -3.08
CA ILE A 1054 -20.22 65.65 -2.15
C ILE A 1054 -20.30 66.98 -2.90
N VAL A 1055 -21.52 67.45 -3.19
CA VAL A 1055 -21.80 68.69 -3.93
C VAL A 1055 -22.28 69.83 -3.02
N ASP A 1056 -22.84 69.52 -1.84
CA ASP A 1056 -23.19 70.49 -0.81
C ASP A 1056 -22.67 70.02 0.55
N ARG A 1057 -21.51 70.58 0.95
CA ARG A 1057 -20.80 70.17 2.17
C ARG A 1057 -21.54 70.55 3.45
N ASN A 1058 -22.34 71.62 3.43
CA ASN A 1058 -23.13 72.03 4.59
C ASN A 1058 -24.25 71.02 4.88
N LYS A 1059 -24.92 70.52 3.83
CA LYS A 1059 -25.91 69.43 3.98
C LYS A 1059 -25.27 68.12 4.41
N PHE A 1060 -24.10 67.78 3.85
CA PHE A 1060 -23.38 66.55 4.20
C PHE A 1060 -22.96 66.53 5.67
N CYS A 1061 -22.29 67.58 6.15
CA CYS A 1061 -21.80 67.68 7.53
C CYS A 1061 -22.93 67.80 8.58
N LYS A 1062 -24.20 67.99 8.17
CA LYS A 1062 -25.34 67.96 9.09
C LYS A 1062 -25.59 66.56 9.67
N TYR A 1063 -25.30 65.51 8.89
CA TYR A 1063 -25.58 64.12 9.26
C TYR A 1063 -24.32 63.27 9.43
N PHE A 1064 -23.20 63.75 8.90
CA PHE A 1064 -21.90 63.08 8.92
C PHE A 1064 -20.83 63.96 9.61
N SER A 1065 -19.57 63.53 9.62
CA SER A 1065 -18.49 64.24 10.32
C SER A 1065 -18.12 65.60 9.68
N HIS A 1066 -17.57 66.51 10.50
CA HIS A 1066 -17.01 67.81 10.07
C HIS A 1066 -15.55 67.72 9.59
N GLU A 1067 -14.92 66.55 9.64
CA GLU A 1067 -13.51 66.38 9.27
C GLU A 1067 -13.26 66.62 7.77
N GLU A 1068 -12.09 67.19 7.44
CA GLU A 1068 -11.77 67.57 6.06
C GLU A 1068 -11.52 66.37 5.13
N ASN A 1069 -11.04 65.24 5.68
CA ASN A 1069 -10.60 64.04 4.94
C ASN A 1069 -11.52 62.82 5.15
N ILE A 1070 -12.83 62.98 4.93
CA ILE A 1070 -13.78 61.86 4.98
C ILE A 1070 -13.81 61.15 3.63
N LYS A 1071 -13.60 59.83 3.64
CA LYS A 1071 -13.73 58.99 2.45
C LYS A 1071 -15.19 58.54 2.32
N LEU A 1072 -15.88 58.94 1.25
CA LEU A 1072 -17.24 58.47 0.94
C LEU A 1072 -17.15 57.31 -0.04
N SER A 1073 -17.76 56.19 0.34
CA SER A 1073 -17.90 55.01 -0.51
C SER A 1073 -19.38 54.69 -0.68
N LEU A 1074 -19.83 54.56 -1.93
CA LEU A 1074 -21.20 54.16 -2.24
C LEU A 1074 -21.24 52.68 -2.60
N PHE A 1075 -22.29 52.00 -2.13
CA PHE A 1075 -22.54 50.60 -2.42
C PHE A 1075 -23.97 50.47 -2.92
N ILE A 1076 -24.21 49.86 -4.07
CA ILE A 1076 -25.58 49.57 -4.50
C ILE A 1076 -26.01 48.18 -4.04
N SER A 1077 -27.25 48.08 -3.55
CA SER A 1077 -27.88 46.79 -3.25
C SER A 1077 -29.37 46.81 -3.54
N ARG A 1078 -30.00 45.63 -3.61
CA ARG A 1078 -31.46 45.57 -3.61
C ARG A 1078 -31.99 46.01 -2.25
N PRO A 1079 -33.10 46.77 -2.19
CA PRO A 1079 -33.65 47.27 -0.93
C PRO A 1079 -33.78 46.19 0.15
N GLN A 1080 -34.33 45.01 -0.19
CA GLN A 1080 -34.49 43.87 0.71
C GLN A 1080 -33.21 43.37 1.44
N ASP A 1081 -32.02 43.63 0.89
CA ASP A 1081 -30.74 43.17 1.44
C ASP A 1081 -30.09 44.25 2.33
N MET A 1082 -30.52 45.50 2.21
CA MET A 1082 -29.96 46.65 2.95
C MET A 1082 -30.10 46.54 4.47
N PRO A 1083 -31.24 46.07 5.02
CA PRO A 1083 -31.37 45.93 6.48
C PRO A 1083 -30.33 44.97 7.06
N TRP A 1084 -30.01 43.89 6.34
CA TRP A 1084 -28.98 42.95 6.77
C TRP A 1084 -27.57 43.54 6.61
N LEU A 1085 -27.29 44.25 5.52
CA LEU A 1085 -26.00 44.92 5.35
C LEU A 1085 -25.72 45.93 6.47
N LEU A 1086 -26.75 46.68 6.88
CA LEU A 1086 -26.68 47.60 8.01
C LEU A 1086 -26.51 46.84 9.34
N ALA A 1087 -27.35 45.83 9.60
CA ALA A 1087 -27.28 45.04 10.84
C ALA A 1087 -25.97 44.26 11.00
N SER A 1088 -25.35 43.85 9.90
CA SER A 1088 -24.06 43.15 9.86
C SER A 1088 -22.85 44.09 9.91
N LYS A 1089 -23.08 45.42 10.03
CA LYS A 1089 -22.04 46.45 10.06
C LYS A 1089 -21.13 46.45 8.81
N ARG A 1090 -21.62 45.97 7.67
CA ARG A 1090 -20.89 45.98 6.39
C ARG A 1090 -20.96 47.32 5.68
N VAL A 1091 -21.98 48.11 6.00
CA VAL A 1091 -22.18 49.50 5.57
C VAL A 1091 -22.45 50.34 6.81
N THR A 1092 -22.11 51.62 6.78
CA THR A 1092 -22.34 52.51 7.92
C THR A 1092 -23.76 53.09 7.90
N HIS A 1093 -24.29 53.35 6.70
CA HIS A 1093 -25.62 53.90 6.48
C HIS A 1093 -26.30 53.29 5.26
N VAL A 1094 -27.63 53.41 5.19
CA VAL A 1094 -28.42 53.06 4.01
C VAL A 1094 -29.41 54.18 3.67
N ILE A 1095 -29.64 54.42 2.38
CA ILE A 1095 -30.71 55.30 1.88
C ILE A 1095 -31.76 54.40 1.24
N THR A 1096 -32.93 54.32 1.87
CA THR A 1096 -34.02 53.48 1.38
C THR A 1096 -35.38 53.94 1.93
N PHE A 1097 -36.46 53.23 1.63
CA PHE A 1097 -37.77 53.52 2.20
C PHE A 1097 -37.90 52.94 3.61
N GLU A 1098 -38.63 53.63 4.50
CA GLU A 1098 -38.84 53.18 5.88
C GLU A 1098 -39.42 51.76 5.94
N THR A 1099 -40.23 51.39 4.96
CA THR A 1099 -40.90 50.09 4.87
C THR A 1099 -39.93 48.94 4.61
N VAL A 1100 -38.76 49.22 4.04
CA VAL A 1100 -37.69 48.25 3.80
C VAL A 1100 -36.95 47.98 5.10
N ILE A 1101 -36.59 49.05 5.81
CA ILE A 1101 -35.75 48.99 7.00
C ILE A 1101 -36.52 48.50 8.24
N LYS A 1102 -37.83 48.78 8.32
CA LYS A 1102 -38.75 48.29 9.37
C LYS A 1102 -38.91 46.76 9.42
N ASN A 1103 -38.42 46.02 8.43
CA ASN A 1103 -38.32 44.57 8.50
C ASN A 1103 -37.37 44.10 9.64
N TYR A 1104 -36.46 44.96 10.11
CA TYR A 1104 -35.48 44.65 11.16
C TYR A 1104 -35.43 45.78 12.23
N PRO A 1105 -36.51 46.01 13.00
CA PRO A 1105 -36.71 47.21 13.84
C PRO A 1105 -35.72 47.37 15.01
N LYS A 1106 -34.88 46.37 15.29
CA LYS A 1106 -33.94 46.36 16.41
C LYS A 1106 -32.52 46.85 16.06
N PHE A 1107 -32.22 47.11 14.79
CA PHE A 1107 -30.83 47.24 14.30
C PHE A 1107 -30.52 48.56 13.58
N TYR A 1108 -31.38 49.57 13.67
CA TYR A 1108 -31.18 50.85 13.00
C TYR A 1108 -31.69 52.05 13.80
N THR A 1109 -31.18 53.22 13.46
CA THR A 1109 -31.65 54.53 13.92
C THR A 1109 -32.05 55.38 12.71
N VAL A 1110 -33.14 56.12 12.82
CA VAL A 1110 -33.58 57.07 11.79
C VAL A 1110 -32.79 58.37 11.95
N LEU A 1111 -32.00 58.75 10.94
CA LEU A 1111 -31.20 59.97 10.97
C LEU A 1111 -31.91 61.13 10.28
N HIS A 1112 -32.56 60.85 9.14
CA HIS A 1112 -33.36 61.82 8.41
C HIS A 1112 -34.35 61.08 7.53
N GLU A 1113 -35.57 61.59 7.40
CA GLU A 1113 -36.54 61.05 6.45
C GLU A 1113 -37.51 62.14 5.98
N ILE A 1114 -37.99 61.99 4.75
CA ILE A 1114 -39.02 62.85 4.15
C ILE A 1114 -40.17 61.99 3.65
N VAL A 1115 -41.37 62.58 3.59
CA VAL A 1115 -42.54 61.92 3.02
C VAL A 1115 -42.41 61.86 1.50
N ASP A 1116 -42.64 60.68 0.92
CA ASP A 1116 -42.81 60.51 -0.52
C ASP A 1116 -44.27 60.75 -0.93
N PRO A 1117 -44.57 61.81 -1.71
CA PRO A 1117 -45.94 62.13 -2.10
C PRO A 1117 -46.46 61.27 -3.26
N THR A 1118 -45.59 60.51 -3.93
CA THR A 1118 -45.90 59.88 -5.23
C THR A 1118 -46.23 58.40 -5.14
N HIS A 1119 -45.53 57.65 -4.31
CA HIS A 1119 -45.68 56.20 -4.22
C HIS A 1119 -46.53 55.72 -3.04
N PHE A 1120 -46.98 54.47 -3.11
CA PHE A 1120 -47.80 53.79 -2.11
C PHE A 1120 -47.50 52.29 -2.07
N LEU A 1121 -47.86 51.61 -0.97
CA LEU A 1121 -47.67 50.17 -0.78
C LEU A 1121 -49.01 49.44 -0.91
N ALA A 1122 -49.08 48.43 -1.78
CA ALA A 1122 -50.29 47.67 -2.05
C ALA A 1122 -50.03 46.17 -2.24
N LEU A 1123 -51.09 45.38 -2.03
CA LEU A 1123 -51.18 43.98 -2.43
C LEU A 1123 -51.78 43.91 -3.83
N VAL A 1124 -51.17 43.12 -4.70
CA VAL A 1124 -51.57 42.94 -6.10
C VAL A 1124 -51.91 41.47 -6.38
N CYS A 1125 -52.86 41.27 -7.28
CA CYS A 1125 -53.32 39.94 -7.68
C CYS A 1125 -53.54 39.89 -9.19
N ARG A 1126 -53.79 38.69 -9.72
CA ARG A 1126 -54.22 38.55 -11.12
C ARG A 1126 -55.60 39.17 -11.31
N LYS A 1127 -55.77 39.87 -12.43
CA LYS A 1127 -57.03 40.49 -12.81
C LYS A 1127 -58.17 39.48 -12.80
N GLY A 1128 -59.21 39.73 -12.00
CA GLY A 1128 -60.38 38.86 -11.86
C GLY A 1128 -60.24 37.69 -10.86
N ALA A 1129 -59.12 37.60 -10.13
CA ALA A 1129 -58.98 36.62 -9.05
C ALA A 1129 -59.88 37.00 -7.86
N CYS A 1130 -60.73 36.06 -7.40
CA CYS A 1130 -61.55 36.25 -6.20
C CYS A 1130 -60.73 35.95 -4.95
N ILE A 1131 -60.57 36.94 -4.07
CA ILE A 1131 -59.80 36.83 -2.82
C ILE A 1131 -60.76 37.06 -1.66
N GLU A 1132 -60.99 36.01 -0.88
CA GLU A 1132 -61.92 35.98 0.26
C GLU A 1132 -61.17 35.58 1.54
N PRO A 1133 -60.48 36.52 2.22
CA PRO A 1133 -59.63 36.20 3.37
C PRO A 1133 -60.34 35.52 4.55
N GLU A 1134 -61.64 35.78 4.70
CA GLU A 1134 -62.51 35.11 5.67
C GLU A 1134 -62.61 33.59 5.46
N LYS A 1135 -62.36 33.09 4.25
CA LYS A 1135 -62.37 31.65 3.93
C LYS A 1135 -61.02 30.96 4.12
N TRP A 1136 -59.95 31.69 4.43
CA TRP A 1136 -58.62 31.11 4.63
C TRP A 1136 -58.57 30.25 5.89
N THR A 1137 -58.05 29.02 5.75
CA THR A 1137 -57.97 28.04 6.84
C THR A 1137 -56.52 27.59 7.07
N ALA A 1138 -56.24 26.97 8.21
CA ALA A 1138 -54.91 26.42 8.50
C ALA A 1138 -54.53 25.24 7.56
N GLN A 1139 -55.50 24.59 6.92
CA GLN A 1139 -55.31 23.47 6.01
C GLN A 1139 -55.14 23.90 4.55
N ASP A 1140 -55.72 25.05 4.16
CA ASP A 1140 -55.64 25.61 2.82
C ASP A 1140 -55.18 27.07 2.90
N LYS A 1141 -53.87 27.23 3.12
CA LYS A 1141 -53.24 28.54 3.33
C LYS A 1141 -52.92 29.17 1.98
N PRO A 1142 -53.32 30.42 1.71
CA PRO A 1142 -52.80 31.16 0.56
C PRO A 1142 -51.30 31.40 0.73
N LEU A 1143 -50.60 31.42 -0.40
CA LEU A 1143 -49.19 31.77 -0.46
C LEU A 1143 -49.08 33.26 -0.79
N ILE A 1144 -48.46 34.03 0.10
CA ILE A 1144 -48.26 35.47 -0.03
C ILE A 1144 -46.78 35.75 -0.18
N ALA A 1145 -46.36 36.23 -1.34
CA ALA A 1145 -44.97 36.62 -1.58
C ALA A 1145 -44.80 38.11 -1.26
N SER A 1146 -43.88 38.50 -0.37
CA SER A 1146 -43.73 39.89 0.09
C SER A 1146 -42.29 40.33 0.31
N GLU A 1147 -41.90 41.48 -0.26
CA GLU A 1147 -40.64 42.18 0.07
C GLU A 1147 -40.74 42.93 1.43
N HIS A 1148 -41.93 43.44 1.77
CA HIS A 1148 -42.21 44.23 2.97
C HIS A 1148 -42.97 43.43 4.04
N VAL A 1149 -42.40 42.29 4.42
CA VAL A 1149 -42.99 41.26 5.29
C VAL A 1149 -43.64 41.88 6.54
N HIS A 1150 -42.96 42.79 7.23
CA HIS A 1150 -43.49 43.42 8.45
C HIS A 1150 -44.83 44.13 8.23
N HIS A 1151 -44.94 44.90 7.14
CA HIS A 1151 -46.14 45.68 6.84
C HIS A 1151 -47.30 44.81 6.37
N VAL A 1152 -47.02 43.76 5.58
CA VAL A 1152 -48.04 42.80 5.15
C VAL A 1152 -48.60 42.03 6.32
N THR A 1153 -47.74 41.54 7.23
CA THR A 1153 -48.17 40.86 8.45
C THR A 1153 -49.07 41.77 9.30
N ARG A 1154 -48.66 43.02 9.54
CA ARG A 1154 -49.45 43.99 10.32
C ARG A 1154 -50.79 44.30 9.69
N PHE A 1155 -50.84 44.44 8.37
CA PHE A 1155 -52.08 44.69 7.65
C PHE A 1155 -53.08 43.52 7.79
N LEU A 1156 -52.61 42.28 7.62
CA LEU A 1156 -53.46 41.10 7.77
C LEU A 1156 -53.93 40.90 9.22
N GLU A 1157 -53.07 41.20 10.21
CA GLU A 1157 -53.46 41.24 11.63
C GLU A 1157 -54.61 42.23 11.89
N GLN A 1158 -54.56 43.43 11.28
CA GLN A 1158 -55.63 44.43 11.41
C GLN A 1158 -56.95 44.00 10.78
N MET A 1159 -56.91 43.05 9.83
CA MET A 1159 -58.08 42.40 9.25
C MET A 1159 -58.56 41.18 10.05
N ASP A 1160 -58.02 40.95 11.25
CA ASP A 1160 -58.30 39.79 12.12
C ASP A 1160 -57.90 38.43 11.50
N ILE A 1161 -56.90 38.45 10.59
CA ILE A 1161 -56.34 37.25 9.95
C ILE A 1161 -55.06 36.84 10.70
N LYS A 1162 -55.12 35.70 11.38
CA LYS A 1162 -54.00 35.16 12.16
C LYS A 1162 -52.90 34.57 11.27
N LEU A 1163 -51.65 34.61 11.77
CA LEU A 1163 -50.43 34.19 11.06
C LEU A 1163 -50.43 32.72 10.63
N ASP A 1164 -51.22 31.88 11.29
CA ASP A 1164 -51.36 30.46 10.97
C ASP A 1164 -52.27 30.20 9.75
N LYS A 1165 -53.08 31.17 9.31
CA LYS A 1165 -54.01 31.05 8.19
C LYS A 1165 -53.41 31.32 6.81
N TYR A 1166 -52.19 31.84 6.73
CA TYR A 1166 -51.51 32.16 5.46
C TYR A 1166 -50.02 31.78 5.53
N HIS A 1167 -49.36 31.72 4.38
CA HIS A 1167 -47.91 31.54 4.29
C HIS A 1167 -47.28 32.81 3.71
N LEU A 1168 -46.19 33.29 4.31
CA LEU A 1168 -45.42 34.42 3.82
C LEU A 1168 -44.09 33.93 3.24
N ASP A 1169 -43.99 33.96 1.92
CA ASP A 1169 -42.73 33.74 1.20
C ASP A 1169 -41.99 35.08 1.06
N LYS A 1170 -40.73 35.11 1.51
CA LYS A 1170 -39.87 36.27 1.28
C LYS A 1170 -39.36 36.19 -0.16
N ILE A 1171 -39.58 37.24 -0.95
CA ILE A 1171 -39.08 37.31 -2.33
C ILE A 1171 -37.54 37.41 -2.28
N THR A 1172 -36.84 36.42 -2.84
CA THR A 1172 -35.37 36.42 -3.03
C THR A 1172 -35.07 36.28 -4.52
N GLY A 1173 -34.24 37.16 -5.10
CA GLY A 1173 -33.98 37.18 -6.55
C GLY A 1173 -34.92 38.09 -7.36
N SER A 1174 -34.66 38.26 -8.67
CA SER A 1174 -35.56 38.97 -9.62
C SER A 1174 -36.76 38.10 -10.04
N SER A 1175 -37.37 37.44 -9.07
CA SER A 1175 -38.43 36.42 -9.25
C SER A 1175 -39.85 36.99 -9.29
N GLU A 1176 -40.02 38.32 -9.26
CA GLU A 1176 -41.32 38.99 -9.46
C GLU A 1176 -42.03 38.44 -10.71
N GLY A 1177 -41.32 38.25 -11.83
CA GLY A 1177 -41.91 37.69 -13.08
C GLY A 1177 -42.24 36.19 -13.06
N PHE A 1178 -41.62 35.39 -12.19
CA PHE A 1178 -41.86 33.93 -12.10
C PHE A 1178 -42.97 33.59 -11.10
N LEU A 1179 -43.02 34.29 -9.96
CA LEU A 1179 -44.04 34.07 -8.92
C LEU A 1179 -45.44 34.51 -9.42
N VAL A 1180 -45.49 35.57 -10.23
CA VAL A 1180 -46.70 36.11 -10.88
C VAL A 1180 -47.31 35.15 -11.93
N ASN A 1181 -46.54 34.19 -12.43
CA ASN A 1181 -46.99 33.27 -13.48
C ASN A 1181 -47.79 32.05 -12.99
N THR A 1182 -48.06 31.93 -11.69
CA THR A 1182 -48.93 30.87 -11.14
C THR A 1182 -50.22 31.44 -10.51
N ALA A 1183 -51.34 30.74 -10.63
CA ALA A 1183 -52.63 31.18 -10.09
C ALA A 1183 -52.75 31.04 -8.55
N LYS A 1184 -51.69 30.58 -7.87
CA LYS A 1184 -51.70 30.22 -6.44
C LYS A 1184 -51.16 31.29 -5.49
N TYR A 1185 -50.52 32.35 -6.01
CA TYR A 1185 -49.83 33.36 -5.19
C TYR A 1185 -50.57 34.71 -5.18
N LEU A 1186 -50.64 35.33 -4.00
CA LEU A 1186 -50.86 36.75 -3.83
C LEU A 1186 -49.51 37.44 -3.74
N LEU A 1187 -49.29 38.49 -4.52
CA LEU A 1187 -48.04 39.23 -4.49
C LEU A 1187 -48.23 40.52 -3.69
N ALA A 1188 -47.32 40.80 -2.76
CA ALA A 1188 -47.18 42.07 -2.11
C ALA A 1188 -45.96 42.79 -2.70
N ASP A 1189 -46.19 43.54 -3.77
CA ASP A 1189 -45.13 44.29 -4.46
C ASP A 1189 -45.14 45.78 -4.09
N THR A 1190 -43.93 46.29 -3.91
CA THR A 1190 -43.48 47.51 -3.27
C THR A 1190 -43.38 48.79 -4.09
N ILE A 1191 -44.23 49.81 -3.88
CA ILE A 1191 -44.00 51.25 -4.18
C ILE A 1191 -44.43 51.60 -5.61
N VAL A 1192 -45.71 51.51 -5.98
CA VAL A 1192 -46.14 51.67 -7.39
C VAL A 1192 -46.21 53.16 -7.82
N GLU A 1193 -45.46 53.55 -8.85
CA GLU A 1193 -45.53 54.89 -9.45
C GLU A 1193 -46.55 54.97 -10.59
N THR A 1194 -46.55 53.97 -11.49
CA THR A 1194 -47.34 53.95 -12.72
C THR A 1194 -47.90 52.55 -12.99
N GLY A 1195 -49.20 52.43 -13.29
CA GLY A 1195 -49.90 51.14 -13.45
C GLY A 1195 -49.51 50.32 -14.69
N ARG A 1196 -48.52 50.75 -15.47
CA ARG A 1196 -48.14 50.15 -16.76
C ARG A 1196 -47.63 48.72 -16.61
N THR A 1197 -46.79 48.48 -15.62
CA THR A 1197 -46.25 47.14 -15.32
C THR A 1197 -47.35 46.17 -14.86
N LEU A 1198 -48.38 46.67 -14.15
CA LEU A 1198 -49.53 45.86 -13.73
C LEU A 1198 -50.40 45.48 -14.94
N GLU A 1199 -50.65 46.44 -15.84
CA GLU A 1199 -51.39 46.20 -17.08
C GLU A 1199 -50.68 45.20 -18.00
N GLU A 1200 -49.36 45.34 -18.20
CA GLU A 1200 -48.55 44.46 -19.05
C GLU A 1200 -48.47 43.01 -18.54
N ASN A 1201 -48.69 42.78 -17.24
CA ASN A 1201 -48.63 41.45 -16.60
C ASN A 1201 -50.01 40.92 -16.17
N ASN A 1202 -51.11 41.55 -16.60
CA ASN A 1202 -52.49 41.19 -16.23
C ASN A 1202 -52.74 41.12 -14.71
N LEU A 1203 -52.19 42.09 -13.99
CA LEU A 1203 -52.34 42.26 -12.54
C LEU A 1203 -53.25 43.46 -12.21
N GLU A 1204 -53.87 43.43 -11.04
CA GLU A 1204 -54.63 44.54 -10.47
C GLU A 1204 -54.33 44.72 -8.98
N ILE A 1205 -54.57 45.93 -8.46
CA ILE A 1205 -54.43 46.22 -7.03
C ILE A 1205 -55.61 45.60 -6.30
N TRP A 1206 -55.34 44.63 -5.42
CA TRP A 1206 -56.34 44.06 -4.54
C TRP A 1206 -56.63 45.01 -3.36
N LYS A 1207 -55.59 45.48 -2.68
CA LYS A 1207 -55.73 46.32 -1.48
C LYS A 1207 -54.53 47.20 -1.24
N ILE A 1208 -54.78 48.46 -0.87
CA ILE A 1208 -53.72 49.40 -0.46
C ILE A 1208 -53.43 49.19 1.03
N ILE A 1209 -52.16 48.97 1.37
CA ILE A 1209 -51.69 48.78 2.75
C ILE A 1209 -51.20 50.12 3.34
N ILE A 1210 -50.43 50.90 2.57
CA ILE A 1210 -50.04 52.28 2.95
C ILE A 1210 -50.39 53.20 1.77
N PRO A 1211 -51.26 54.21 1.97
CA PRO A 1211 -51.68 55.11 0.89
C PRO A 1211 -50.57 56.11 0.48
N LYS A 1212 -50.78 56.75 -0.67
CA LYS A 1212 -49.87 57.81 -1.18
C LYS A 1212 -49.73 58.93 -0.16
N GLY A 1213 -48.53 59.49 -0.03
CA GLY A 1213 -48.23 60.57 0.92
C GLY A 1213 -48.06 60.12 2.38
N GLN A 1214 -47.98 58.81 2.64
CA GLN A 1214 -47.63 58.28 3.98
C GLN A 1214 -46.32 57.48 4.01
N LEU A 1215 -45.76 57.13 2.86
CA LEU A 1215 -44.44 56.50 2.78
C LEU A 1215 -43.34 57.51 3.08
N ARG A 1216 -42.24 57.02 3.66
CA ARG A 1216 -41.07 57.84 3.96
C ARG A 1216 -39.83 57.23 3.31
N ILE A 1217 -39.01 58.09 2.73
CA ILE A 1217 -37.66 57.77 2.26
C ILE A 1217 -36.66 58.46 3.17
N GLY A 1218 -35.61 57.76 3.57
CA GLY A 1218 -34.74 58.25 4.62
C GLY A 1218 -33.32 57.68 4.61
N LEU A 1219 -32.48 58.36 5.37
CA LEU A 1219 -31.16 57.92 5.78
C LEU A 1219 -31.27 57.17 7.11
N TYR A 1220 -30.85 55.91 7.11
CA TYR A 1220 -30.85 55.05 8.29
C TYR A 1220 -29.42 54.62 8.61
N GLY A 1221 -29.04 54.72 9.88
CA GLY A 1221 -27.75 54.28 10.41
C GLY A 1221 -27.89 53.11 11.36
N TYR A 1222 -26.79 52.49 11.77
CA TYR A 1222 -26.80 51.43 12.77
C TYR A 1222 -27.14 51.97 14.17
N TYR A 1223 -27.86 51.19 14.98
CA TYR A 1223 -28.20 51.55 16.37
C TYR A 1223 -27.01 51.26 17.30
N ASN A 1224 -26.41 52.28 17.92
CA ASN A 1224 -25.27 52.11 18.84
C ASN A 1224 -25.64 51.35 20.11
#